data_AF-A0A183SG86-F1
#
_entry.id   AF-A0A183SG86-F1
#
_cell.length_a   1.000
_cell.length_b   1.000
_cell.length_c   1.000
_cell.angle_alpha   90.00
_cell.angle_beta   90.00
_cell.angle_gamma   90.00
#
_symmetry.space_group_name_H-M   'P 1'
#
loop_
_entity.id
_entity.type
_entity.pdbx_description
1 polymer ?
#
loop_
_entity_poly.entity_id
_entity_poly.type
_entity_poly.pdbx_seq_one_letter_code
_entity_poly.pdbx_strand_id
1 'polypeptide(L)'
;MFRPIHGYQLSMNDLRDATSASKKTAGCLFTNFEDLTDEERVYLNAATIGDIGVIRMSLEDADSNSNFNVNCVDYMGRNALHLAVDSENVESIEMLLDKLSFECIEEALLHAISKGHVKIVRHIIEHPNYMACEERLKRIDSQNAFFRTTEKSQFSPDITPLILSAHYNNHEMVQMFLSRNHTIEKPHPISCQCADCQAKQDYDSLKRSRSRLNAYRALASPAYMALSSPDPIMATFELRQEMMRLAEIEKEFKREYLTLVEQCMNFACEMMDLCRGTQEVEAVISDFLEDGANIRDPLRRLRLAIRFEEKKFVAHPNCQQYLTSIWYGSETAFLQSWTLMRKVGLSILATPLLPLLCVLYIILPTSHLARAMRCPASKFTTNCISHFLFLILLSAATFRLEERYDIHEADNPDELSVRSWLDRHFRPSKAIITHVQICIVLWIAGHFIAEIKHIYFVGFRSYMMNAYNLIIYGILALYLASYTLRTIVYGWVQDSDRFFNATNRIEDLIRRNESKRVKTMVMAWKMSPNRQASYFLEASRFHWRPDDPEIVSDVLFAVANVFSFARTTYLMPAFEALGPLQISFTRMLTDIVRFMVLYILVIFAFMVGLHNLYWYYGLQMINPPANTSFKPQPATEMFEG
;
A
#
# COMPACT_ATOMS: atom_id res chain seq x y z
N MET A 1 -87.33 40.21 5.83
CA MET A 1 -86.49 41.41 5.93
C MET A 1 -85.28 41.20 5.03
N PHE A 2 -85.41 41.52 3.74
CA PHE A 2 -84.31 41.43 2.78
C PHE A 2 -83.42 42.67 2.93
N ARG A 3 -82.14 42.48 3.25
CA ARG A 3 -81.09 43.49 3.06
C ARG A 3 -80.15 42.98 1.96
N PRO A 4 -79.79 43.81 0.96
CA PRO A 4 -78.94 43.40 -0.14
C PRO A 4 -77.46 43.43 0.24
N ILE A 5 -76.72 42.57 -0.45
CA ILE A 5 -75.28 42.38 -0.40
C ILE A 5 -74.59 43.59 -1.07
N HIS A 6 -73.72 44.29 -0.34
CA HIS A 6 -72.72 45.16 -0.96
C HIS A 6 -71.43 44.36 -1.17
N GLY A 7 -71.09 44.13 -2.44
CA GLY A 7 -69.81 43.57 -2.84
C GLY A 7 -68.69 44.57 -2.55
N TYR A 8 -67.69 44.14 -1.79
CA TYR A 8 -66.39 44.78 -1.78
C TYR A 8 -65.70 44.43 -3.11
N GLN A 9 -65.55 45.41 -4.01
CA GLN A 9 -64.59 45.32 -5.10
C GLN A 9 -63.19 45.41 -4.47
N LEU A 10 -62.48 44.28 -4.37
CA LEU A 10 -61.03 44.29 -4.22
C LEU A 10 -60.44 45.00 -5.43
N SER A 11 -59.65 46.04 -5.21
CA SER A 11 -58.95 46.71 -6.32
C SER A 11 -57.86 45.78 -6.87
N MET A 12 -57.54 45.90 -8.16
CA MET A 12 -56.43 45.17 -8.78
C MET A 12 -55.08 45.46 -8.09
N ASN A 13 -54.96 46.58 -7.37
CA ASN A 13 -53.77 46.91 -6.60
C ASN A 13 -53.68 46.07 -5.31
N ASP A 14 -54.79 45.82 -4.63
CA ASP A 14 -54.82 44.96 -3.44
C ASP A 14 -54.53 43.48 -3.80
N LEU A 15 -54.91 43.05 -5.01
CA LEU A 15 -54.54 41.74 -5.57
C LEU A 15 -53.07 41.67 -6.03
N ARG A 16 -52.49 42.78 -6.51
CA ARG A 16 -51.06 42.89 -6.82
C ARG A 16 -50.19 42.87 -5.56
N ASP A 17 -50.63 43.52 -4.50
CA ASP A 17 -49.91 43.53 -3.22
C ASP A 17 -50.06 42.22 -2.45
N ALA A 18 -51.21 41.53 -2.58
CA ALA A 18 -51.37 40.17 -2.06
C ALA A 18 -50.55 39.14 -2.85
N THR A 19 -50.39 39.30 -4.17
CA THR A 19 -49.55 38.41 -5.00
C THR A 19 -48.05 38.69 -4.84
N SER A 20 -47.65 39.93 -4.53
CA SER A 20 -46.25 40.26 -4.19
C SER A 20 -45.87 39.77 -2.79
N ALA A 21 -46.80 39.84 -1.82
CA ALA A 21 -46.62 39.27 -0.48
C ALA A 21 -46.57 37.74 -0.49
N SER A 22 -47.42 37.07 -1.30
CA SER A 22 -47.44 35.61 -1.42
C SER A 22 -46.24 35.02 -2.17
N LYS A 23 -45.52 35.83 -2.98
CA LYS A 23 -44.29 35.40 -3.68
C LYS A 23 -43.06 35.34 -2.78
N LYS A 24 -43.08 35.97 -1.59
CA LYS A 24 -41.93 35.95 -0.66
C LYS A 24 -41.85 34.67 0.19
N THR A 25 -42.88 33.83 0.22
CA THR A 25 -43.00 32.71 1.18
C THR A 25 -42.93 31.31 0.56
N ALA A 26 -42.66 31.17 -0.73
CA ALA A 26 -42.47 29.86 -1.35
C ALA A 26 -41.10 29.80 -2.02
N GLY A 27 -40.20 28.96 -1.50
CA GLY A 27 -38.92 28.61 -2.11
C GLY A 27 -39.13 27.89 -3.45
N CYS A 28 -39.43 28.67 -4.48
CA CYS A 28 -39.53 28.20 -5.85
C CYS A 28 -38.23 28.56 -6.57
N LEU A 29 -37.50 27.54 -7.03
CA LEU A 29 -36.20 27.61 -7.72
C LEU A 29 -36.18 28.46 -9.01
N PHE A 30 -37.31 29.04 -9.43
CA PHE A 30 -37.47 29.70 -10.74
C PHE A 30 -38.18 31.06 -10.71
N THR A 31 -38.31 31.70 -9.54
CA THR A 31 -39.02 32.98 -9.47
C THR A 31 -38.21 34.02 -8.71
N ASN A 32 -37.48 34.86 -9.45
CA ASN A 32 -37.17 36.28 -9.18
C ASN A 32 -36.16 36.79 -10.23
N PHE A 33 -36.57 36.85 -11.50
CA PHE A 33 -35.89 37.71 -12.46
C PHE A 33 -36.55 39.08 -12.34
N GLU A 34 -35.77 40.10 -11.97
CA GLU A 34 -36.21 41.49 -12.10
C GLU A 34 -36.43 41.75 -13.60
N ASP A 35 -37.63 42.21 -13.97
CA ASP A 35 -37.93 42.53 -15.37
C ASP A 35 -37.00 43.68 -15.81
N LEU A 36 -36.06 43.40 -16.72
CA LEU A 36 -35.19 44.43 -17.28
C LEU A 36 -36.00 45.54 -17.95
N THR A 37 -35.57 46.77 -17.75
CA THR A 37 -36.07 47.93 -18.50
C THR A 37 -35.63 47.85 -19.96
N ASP A 38 -36.36 48.52 -20.86
CA ASP A 38 -36.01 48.52 -22.28
C ASP A 38 -34.65 49.18 -22.55
N GLU A 39 -34.25 50.17 -21.73
CA GLU A 39 -32.94 50.82 -21.78
C GLU A 39 -31.81 49.84 -21.39
N GLU A 40 -31.99 49.05 -20.32
CA GLU A 40 -31.04 48.01 -19.92
C GLU A 40 -30.89 46.91 -20.98
N ARG A 41 -31.97 46.55 -21.70
CA ARG A 41 -31.90 45.62 -22.83
C ARG A 41 -31.08 46.17 -23.99
N VAL A 42 -31.25 47.45 -24.33
CA VAL A 42 -30.46 48.11 -25.38
C VAL A 42 -28.98 48.16 -24.99
N TYR A 43 -28.69 48.48 -23.73
CA TYR A 43 -27.33 48.48 -23.18
C TYR A 43 -26.66 47.10 -23.24
N LEU A 44 -27.34 46.03 -22.81
CA LEU A 44 -26.79 44.66 -22.87
C LEU A 44 -26.60 44.16 -24.31
N ASN A 45 -27.52 44.50 -25.22
CA ASN A 45 -27.37 44.19 -26.65
C ASN A 45 -26.18 44.95 -27.27
N ALA A 46 -26.00 46.22 -26.93
CA ALA A 46 -24.84 47.01 -27.36
C ALA A 46 -23.52 46.41 -26.85
N ALA A 47 -23.49 45.95 -25.59
CA ALA A 47 -22.34 45.25 -25.02
C ALA A 47 -22.03 43.91 -25.73
N THR A 48 -23.06 43.21 -26.21
CA THR A 48 -22.91 41.97 -26.98
C THR A 48 -22.33 42.21 -28.37
N ILE A 49 -22.75 43.29 -29.02
CA ILE A 49 -22.28 43.67 -30.36
C ILE A 49 -20.89 44.33 -30.29
N GLY A 50 -20.56 44.97 -29.16
CA GLY A 50 -19.36 45.78 -29.00
C GLY A 50 -19.52 47.21 -29.50
N ASP A 51 -20.74 47.76 -29.51
CA ASP A 51 -20.98 49.14 -29.94
C ASP A 51 -20.58 50.13 -28.84
N ILE A 52 -19.34 50.62 -28.95
CA ILE A 52 -18.72 51.56 -28.01
C ILE A 52 -19.52 52.86 -27.87
N GLY A 53 -20.17 53.32 -28.95
CA GLY A 53 -20.92 54.58 -28.94
C GLY A 53 -22.15 54.50 -28.05
N VAL A 54 -22.93 53.42 -28.21
CA VAL A 54 -24.14 53.18 -27.41
C VAL A 54 -23.80 52.85 -25.96
N ILE A 55 -22.72 52.09 -25.72
CA ILE A 55 -22.24 51.80 -24.35
C ILE A 55 -21.82 53.09 -23.64
N ARG A 56 -21.08 53.98 -24.31
CA ARG A 56 -20.68 55.29 -23.74
C ARG A 56 -21.90 56.12 -23.36
N MET A 57 -22.83 56.27 -24.29
CA MET A 57 -24.05 57.05 -24.09
C MET A 57 -24.85 56.49 -22.92
N SER A 58 -25.04 55.17 -22.86
CA SER A 58 -25.75 54.51 -21.75
C SER A 58 -25.05 54.68 -20.40
N LEU A 59 -23.71 54.71 -20.37
CA LEU A 59 -22.92 54.95 -19.15
C LEU A 59 -22.97 56.42 -18.69
N GLU A 60 -22.97 57.37 -19.63
CA GLU A 60 -23.14 58.80 -19.34
C GLU A 60 -24.58 59.09 -18.86
N ASP A 61 -25.58 58.46 -19.50
CA ASP A 61 -26.98 58.54 -19.10
C ASP A 61 -27.19 57.94 -17.70
N ALA A 62 -26.47 56.88 -17.35
CA ALA A 62 -26.49 56.28 -16.01
C ALA A 62 -26.02 57.24 -14.90
N ASP A 63 -25.02 58.09 -15.19
CA ASP A 63 -24.56 59.10 -14.22
C ASP A 63 -25.65 60.17 -13.98
N SER A 64 -26.57 60.36 -14.94
CA SER A 64 -27.66 61.33 -14.87
C SER A 64 -28.98 60.75 -14.33
N ASN A 65 -29.27 59.49 -14.61
CA ASN A 65 -30.53 58.80 -14.27
C ASN A 65 -30.31 57.74 -13.19
N SER A 66 -30.79 58.00 -11.97
CA SER A 66 -30.69 57.06 -10.83
C SER A 66 -31.48 55.75 -10.98
N ASN A 67 -32.32 55.63 -12.01
CA ASN A 67 -33.15 54.44 -12.27
C ASN A 67 -32.48 53.43 -13.22
N PHE A 68 -31.35 53.76 -13.83
CA PHE A 68 -30.62 52.86 -14.72
C PHE A 68 -29.58 52.06 -13.94
N ASN A 69 -29.69 50.73 -13.91
CA ASN A 69 -28.71 49.88 -13.24
C ASN A 69 -27.62 49.42 -14.21
N VAL A 70 -26.40 49.96 -14.04
CA VAL A 70 -25.22 49.55 -14.81
C VAL A 70 -24.85 48.08 -14.56
N ASN A 71 -25.18 47.53 -13.39
CA ASN A 71 -24.95 46.14 -13.00
C ASN A 71 -26.15 45.22 -13.36
N CYS A 72 -26.98 45.61 -14.33
CA CYS A 72 -28.06 44.76 -14.80
C CYS A 72 -27.53 43.42 -15.37
N VAL A 73 -28.34 42.38 -15.18
CA VAL A 73 -28.00 41.01 -15.58
C VAL A 73 -29.07 40.49 -16.53
N ASP A 74 -28.65 39.76 -17.56
CA ASP A 74 -29.55 39.12 -18.52
C ASP A 74 -30.32 37.94 -17.87
N TYR A 75 -31.28 37.32 -18.58
CA TYR A 75 -32.02 36.14 -18.10
C TYR A 75 -31.12 34.94 -17.74
N MET A 76 -29.88 34.92 -18.26
CA MET A 76 -28.85 33.93 -17.92
C MET A 76 -27.96 34.33 -16.74
N GLY A 77 -28.18 35.49 -16.12
CA GLY A 77 -27.32 36.03 -15.06
C GLY A 77 -26.01 36.65 -15.59
N ARG A 78 -25.96 37.06 -16.86
CA ARG A 78 -24.75 37.64 -17.48
C ARG A 78 -24.78 39.16 -17.43
N ASN A 79 -23.69 39.77 -17.00
CA ASN A 79 -23.56 41.23 -16.94
C ASN A 79 -23.04 41.78 -18.27
N ALA A 80 -23.13 43.10 -18.49
CA ALA A 80 -22.59 43.76 -19.69
C ALA A 80 -21.11 43.39 -19.96
N LEU A 81 -20.30 43.30 -18.91
CA LEU A 81 -18.89 42.88 -19.03
C LEU A 81 -18.72 41.43 -19.46
N HIS A 82 -19.60 40.51 -19.05
CA HIS A 82 -19.57 39.12 -19.54
C HIS A 82 -19.78 39.07 -21.06
N LEU A 83 -20.72 39.86 -21.55
CA LEU A 83 -21.05 39.96 -22.98
C LEU A 83 -19.92 40.64 -23.78
N ALA A 84 -19.27 41.65 -23.18
CA ALA A 84 -18.08 42.28 -23.76
C ALA A 84 -16.88 41.31 -23.82
N VAL A 85 -16.69 40.46 -22.81
CA VAL A 85 -15.67 39.40 -22.80
C VAL A 85 -15.94 38.35 -23.87
N ASP A 86 -17.21 37.96 -24.07
CA ASP A 86 -17.62 37.02 -25.12
C ASP A 86 -17.40 37.58 -26.54
N SER A 87 -17.49 38.90 -26.72
CA SER A 87 -17.23 39.58 -28.01
C SER A 87 -15.75 39.93 -28.25
N GLU A 88 -14.86 39.67 -27.29
CA GLU A 88 -13.42 39.97 -27.33
C GLU A 88 -13.07 41.45 -27.60
N ASN A 89 -14.00 42.37 -27.34
CA ASN A 89 -13.82 43.79 -27.59
C ASN A 89 -13.10 44.47 -26.42
N VAL A 90 -11.80 44.73 -26.57
CA VAL A 90 -10.96 45.30 -25.51
C VAL A 90 -11.39 46.71 -25.09
N GLU A 91 -11.78 47.55 -26.04
CA GLU A 91 -12.20 48.94 -25.77
C GLU A 91 -13.51 49.02 -24.97
N SER A 92 -14.47 48.13 -25.25
CA SER A 92 -15.70 48.06 -24.46
C SER A 92 -15.42 47.53 -23.05
N ILE A 93 -14.50 46.57 -22.90
CA ILE A 93 -14.05 46.06 -21.60
C ILE A 93 -13.42 47.18 -20.76
N GLU A 94 -12.50 47.96 -21.32
CA GLU A 94 -11.83 49.05 -20.61
C GLU A 94 -12.84 50.09 -20.08
N MET A 95 -13.78 50.52 -20.92
CA MET A 95 -14.82 51.47 -20.51
C MET A 95 -15.76 50.93 -19.43
N LEU A 96 -16.11 49.64 -19.52
CA LEU A 96 -17.00 49.00 -18.56
C LEU A 96 -16.32 48.79 -17.19
N LEU A 97 -15.01 48.52 -17.19
CA LEU A 97 -14.22 48.32 -15.96
C LEU A 97 -14.17 49.56 -15.06
N ASP A 98 -14.30 50.77 -15.61
CA ASP A 98 -14.30 52.02 -14.82
C ASP A 98 -15.59 52.22 -14.01
N LYS A 99 -16.73 51.72 -14.51
CA LYS A 99 -18.06 52.03 -13.97
C LYS A 99 -18.75 50.87 -13.25
N LEU A 100 -18.28 49.64 -13.44
CA LEU A 100 -18.88 48.45 -12.85
C LEU A 100 -18.46 48.20 -11.40
N SER A 101 -19.34 47.50 -10.67
CA SER A 101 -19.06 47.01 -9.32
C SER A 101 -18.05 45.85 -9.32
N PHE A 102 -17.33 45.68 -8.19
CA PHE A 102 -16.31 44.64 -8.06
C PHE A 102 -16.85 43.22 -8.27
N GLU A 103 -18.04 42.90 -7.75
CA GLU A 103 -18.66 41.57 -7.91
C GLU A 103 -18.87 41.23 -9.38
N CYS A 104 -19.32 42.20 -10.18
CA CYS A 104 -19.51 42.03 -11.63
C CYS A 104 -18.18 41.83 -12.37
N ILE A 105 -17.11 42.49 -11.90
CA ILE A 105 -15.76 42.36 -12.47
C ILE A 105 -15.15 41.00 -12.12
N GLU A 106 -15.30 40.53 -10.88
CA GLU A 106 -14.79 39.22 -10.46
C GLU A 106 -15.51 38.09 -11.20
N GLU A 107 -16.83 38.16 -11.36
CA GLU A 107 -17.58 37.15 -12.11
C GLU A 107 -17.20 37.14 -13.59
N ALA A 108 -17.07 38.32 -14.22
CA ALA A 108 -16.61 38.42 -15.61
C ALA A 108 -15.14 37.97 -15.78
N LEU A 109 -14.30 38.17 -14.76
CA LEU A 109 -12.93 37.65 -14.73
C LEU A 109 -12.93 36.12 -14.67
N LEU A 110 -13.74 35.51 -13.81
CA LEU A 110 -13.91 34.05 -13.76
C LEU A 110 -14.42 33.50 -15.10
N HIS A 111 -15.35 34.20 -15.74
CA HIS A 111 -15.82 33.86 -17.08
C HIS A 111 -14.71 33.96 -18.14
N ALA A 112 -13.92 35.03 -18.14
CA ALA A 112 -12.78 35.20 -19.05
C ALA A 112 -11.72 34.09 -18.88
N ILE A 113 -11.48 33.66 -17.65
CA ILE A 113 -10.61 32.51 -17.34
C ILE A 113 -11.23 31.22 -17.90
N SER A 114 -12.54 31.02 -17.74
CA SER A 114 -13.24 29.82 -18.25
C SER A 114 -13.17 29.69 -19.77
N LYS A 115 -13.13 30.81 -20.49
CA LYS A 115 -12.95 30.88 -21.95
C LYS A 115 -11.50 30.74 -22.40
N GLY A 116 -10.54 30.91 -21.50
CA GLY A 116 -9.11 30.85 -21.82
C GLY A 116 -8.55 32.14 -22.45
N HIS A 117 -9.23 33.27 -22.32
CA HIS A 117 -8.83 34.54 -22.95
C HIS A 117 -7.72 35.25 -22.16
N VAL A 118 -6.45 34.84 -22.34
CA VAL A 118 -5.32 35.34 -21.54
C VAL A 118 -5.12 36.86 -21.66
N LYS A 119 -5.27 37.44 -22.86
CA LYS A 119 -5.10 38.89 -23.09
C LYS A 119 -6.13 39.72 -22.34
N ILE A 120 -7.38 39.26 -22.33
CA ILE A 120 -8.49 39.94 -21.64
C ILE A 120 -8.30 39.83 -20.13
N VAL A 121 -7.96 38.63 -19.63
CA VAL A 121 -7.61 38.41 -18.22
C VAL A 121 -6.47 39.34 -17.79
N ARG A 122 -5.46 39.55 -18.66
CA ARG A 122 -4.38 40.52 -18.41
C ARG A 122 -4.88 41.94 -18.28
N HIS A 123 -5.69 42.42 -19.21
CA HIS A 123 -6.25 43.76 -19.16
C HIS A 123 -7.14 43.99 -17.93
N ILE A 124 -8.00 43.02 -17.58
CA ILE A 124 -8.88 43.14 -16.40
C ILE A 124 -8.05 43.24 -15.12
N ILE A 125 -7.02 42.39 -14.97
CA ILE A 125 -6.20 42.36 -13.74
C ILE A 125 -5.25 43.57 -13.64
N GLU A 126 -4.77 44.10 -14.77
CA GLU A 126 -3.90 45.29 -14.81
C GLU A 126 -4.68 46.60 -14.61
N HIS A 127 -6.00 46.55 -14.70
CA HIS A 127 -6.84 47.73 -14.56
C HIS A 127 -6.77 48.33 -13.14
N PRO A 128 -6.59 49.66 -13.00
CA PRO A 128 -6.43 50.31 -11.69
C PRO A 128 -7.64 50.10 -10.77
N ASN A 129 -8.86 50.05 -11.31
CA ASN A 129 -10.07 49.80 -10.52
C ASN A 129 -10.05 48.39 -9.88
N TYR A 130 -9.62 47.37 -10.62
CA TYR A 130 -9.53 46.00 -10.11
C TYR A 130 -8.47 45.91 -9.01
N MET A 131 -7.28 46.49 -9.24
CA MET A 131 -6.19 46.52 -8.24
C MET A 131 -6.60 47.22 -6.94
N ALA A 132 -7.27 48.36 -7.04
CA ALA A 132 -7.74 49.12 -5.89
C ALA A 132 -8.82 48.37 -5.09
N CYS A 133 -9.73 47.68 -5.78
CA CYS A 133 -10.75 46.85 -5.13
C CYS A 133 -10.14 45.60 -4.49
N GLU A 134 -9.19 44.94 -5.16
CA GLU A 134 -8.51 43.76 -4.62
C GLU A 134 -7.73 44.08 -3.34
N GLU A 135 -7.00 45.21 -3.29
CA GLU A 135 -6.32 45.65 -2.07
C GLU A 135 -7.29 45.93 -0.93
N ARG A 136 -8.46 46.51 -1.24
CA ARG A 136 -9.51 46.76 -0.26
C ARG A 136 -10.04 45.44 0.30
N LEU A 137 -10.25 44.45 -0.57
CA LEU A 137 -10.70 43.11 -0.19
C LEU A 137 -9.68 42.42 0.71
N LYS A 138 -8.38 42.42 0.35
CA LYS A 138 -7.30 41.82 1.16
C LYS A 138 -7.25 42.38 2.60
N ARG A 139 -7.67 43.62 2.83
CA ARG A 139 -7.74 44.24 4.18
C ARG A 139 -8.97 43.81 4.97
N ILE A 140 -10.10 43.57 4.30
CA ILE A 140 -11.37 43.17 4.92
C ILE A 140 -11.43 41.65 5.15
N ASP A 141 -10.84 40.87 4.25
CA ASP A 141 -11.05 39.43 4.09
C ASP A 141 -10.09 38.55 4.92
N SER A 142 -9.38 39.14 5.90
CA SER A 142 -8.67 38.38 6.93
C SER A 142 -9.63 37.65 7.89
N GLN A 143 -10.95 37.87 7.78
CA GLN A 143 -11.97 37.23 8.62
C GLN A 143 -13.04 36.41 7.87
N ASN A 144 -13.25 36.52 6.55
CA ASN A 144 -14.41 35.92 5.86
C ASN A 144 -14.15 35.37 4.44
N ALA A 145 -13.03 34.67 4.23
CA ALA A 145 -12.61 34.12 2.93
C ALA A 145 -13.53 33.04 2.30
N PHE A 146 -14.75 32.83 2.80
CA PHE A 146 -15.62 31.70 2.41
C PHE A 146 -16.73 32.06 1.41
N PHE A 147 -17.08 33.34 1.26
CA PHE A 147 -18.09 33.77 0.28
C PHE A 147 -17.59 34.96 -0.52
N ARG A 148 -16.99 34.69 -1.69
CA ARG A 148 -16.58 35.75 -2.62
C ARG A 148 -17.68 36.15 -3.58
N THR A 149 -18.56 35.22 -3.93
CA THR A 149 -19.66 35.49 -4.85
C THR A 149 -21.01 35.30 -4.16
N THR A 150 -22.00 36.07 -4.62
CA THR A 150 -23.39 35.90 -4.19
C THR A 150 -23.93 34.55 -4.68
N GLU A 151 -24.95 33.99 -4.01
CA GLU A 151 -25.55 32.69 -4.40
C GLU A 151 -26.13 32.67 -5.84
N LYS A 152 -26.16 33.82 -6.53
CA LYS A 152 -26.60 33.98 -7.91
C LYS A 152 -25.50 33.72 -8.96
N SER A 153 -24.23 33.57 -8.57
CA SER A 153 -23.13 33.42 -9.53
C SER A 153 -23.11 32.03 -10.19
N GLN A 154 -22.64 31.97 -11.44
CA GLN A 154 -22.46 30.69 -12.16
C GLN A 154 -21.42 29.78 -11.48
N PHE A 155 -20.41 30.38 -10.84
CA PHE A 155 -19.35 29.67 -10.14
C PHE A 155 -19.69 29.47 -8.66
N SER A 156 -19.13 28.42 -8.06
CA SER A 156 -19.26 28.16 -6.62
C SER A 156 -18.47 29.24 -5.84
N PRO A 157 -18.99 29.73 -4.68
CA PRO A 157 -18.44 30.91 -3.99
C PRO A 157 -17.04 30.73 -3.39
N ASP A 158 -16.56 29.49 -3.35
CA ASP A 158 -15.22 29.08 -2.94
C ASP A 158 -14.16 29.15 -4.06
N ILE A 159 -14.58 29.35 -5.32
CA ILE A 159 -13.68 29.37 -6.48
C ILE A 159 -13.07 30.77 -6.60
N THR A 160 -11.76 30.84 -6.36
CA THR A 160 -10.98 32.04 -6.64
C THR A 160 -10.48 32.05 -8.09
N PRO A 161 -10.12 33.22 -8.67
CA PRO A 161 -9.55 33.30 -10.01
C PRO A 161 -8.31 32.42 -10.22
N LEU A 162 -7.46 32.28 -9.18
CA LEU A 162 -6.31 31.38 -9.21
C LEU A 162 -6.72 29.90 -9.19
N ILE A 163 -7.71 29.51 -8.37
CA ILE A 163 -8.24 28.14 -8.33
C ILE A 163 -8.82 27.76 -9.69
N LEU A 164 -9.61 28.65 -10.31
CA LEU A 164 -10.21 28.39 -11.61
C LEU A 164 -9.15 28.28 -12.72
N SER A 165 -8.16 29.18 -12.72
CA SER A 165 -7.04 29.13 -13.69
C SER A 165 -6.26 27.82 -13.60
N ALA A 166 -6.07 27.32 -12.38
CA ALA A 166 -5.46 26.02 -12.12
C ALA A 166 -6.35 24.85 -12.58
N HIS A 167 -7.68 24.92 -12.42
CA HIS A 167 -8.61 23.88 -12.92
C HIS A 167 -8.54 23.73 -14.45
N TYR A 168 -8.37 24.84 -15.19
CA TYR A 168 -8.19 24.82 -16.65
C TYR A 168 -6.75 24.53 -17.09
N ASN A 169 -5.81 24.36 -16.16
CA ASN A 169 -4.40 24.07 -16.42
C ASN A 169 -3.72 25.07 -17.37
N ASN A 170 -4.05 26.37 -17.26
CA ASN A 170 -3.45 27.42 -18.10
C ASN A 170 -2.21 28.03 -17.43
N HIS A 171 -1.03 27.76 -17.97
CA HIS A 171 0.26 28.16 -17.37
C HIS A 171 0.41 29.68 -17.30
N GLU A 172 0.00 30.41 -18.35
CA GLU A 172 0.17 31.86 -18.41
C GLU A 172 -0.71 32.57 -17.38
N MET A 173 -1.97 32.17 -17.26
CA MET A 173 -2.89 32.73 -16.26
C MET A 173 -2.40 32.44 -14.84
N VAL A 174 -1.99 31.21 -14.55
CA VAL A 174 -1.46 30.83 -13.24
C VAL A 174 -0.21 31.65 -12.91
N GLN A 175 0.72 31.81 -13.86
CA GLN A 175 1.92 32.64 -13.67
C GLN A 175 1.57 34.11 -13.39
N MET A 176 0.56 34.66 -14.08
CA MET A 176 0.11 36.04 -13.89
C MET A 176 -0.48 36.32 -12.51
N PHE A 177 -1.15 35.34 -11.90
CA PHE A 177 -1.66 35.43 -10.54
C PHE A 177 -0.56 35.16 -9.50
N LEU A 178 0.32 34.18 -9.73
CA LEU A 178 1.45 33.88 -8.85
C LEU A 178 2.43 35.06 -8.76
N SER A 179 2.70 35.78 -9.86
CA SER A 179 3.57 36.97 -9.87
C SER A 179 3.02 38.14 -9.05
N ARG A 180 1.72 38.13 -8.75
CA ARG A 180 1.02 39.10 -7.90
C ARG A 180 0.83 38.62 -6.45
N ASN A 181 1.58 37.59 -6.03
CA ASN A 181 1.54 36.99 -4.70
C ASN A 181 0.18 36.35 -4.33
N HIS A 182 -0.64 35.96 -5.30
CA HIS A 182 -1.78 35.09 -5.00
C HIS A 182 -1.28 33.67 -4.75
N THR A 183 -1.69 33.06 -3.65
CA THR A 183 -1.37 31.68 -3.33
C THR A 183 -2.65 30.93 -2.97
N ILE A 184 -2.64 29.61 -3.19
CA ILE A 184 -3.73 28.74 -2.76
C ILE A 184 -3.34 28.23 -1.38
N GLU A 185 -4.13 28.58 -0.37
CA GLU A 185 -3.92 28.08 0.98
C GLU A 185 -4.23 26.58 1.04
N LYS A 186 -3.34 25.81 1.67
CA LYS A 186 -3.58 24.38 1.88
C LYS A 186 -4.76 24.20 2.84
N PRO A 187 -5.78 23.39 2.48
CA PRO A 187 -6.90 23.13 3.38
C PRO A 187 -6.46 22.54 4.71
N HIS A 188 -7.12 22.95 5.80
CA HIS A 188 -6.89 22.34 7.11
C HIS A 188 -7.27 20.85 7.11
N PRO A 189 -6.63 20.03 7.96
CA PRO A 189 -7.02 18.63 8.12
C PRO A 189 -8.48 18.52 8.56
N ILE A 190 -9.15 17.43 8.16
CA ILE A 190 -10.57 17.19 8.49
C ILE A 190 -10.82 17.27 10.00
N SER A 191 -9.86 16.82 10.81
CA SER A 191 -9.91 16.82 12.28
C SER A 191 -9.64 18.19 12.93
N CYS A 192 -9.39 19.25 12.14
CA CYS A 192 -9.12 20.57 12.68
C CYS A 192 -10.36 21.15 13.37
N GLN A 193 -10.16 21.69 14.58
CA GLN A 193 -11.19 22.29 15.42
C GLN A 193 -10.98 23.81 15.60
N CYS A 194 -10.35 24.50 14.64
CA CYS A 194 -10.27 25.96 14.71
C CYS A 194 -11.65 26.61 14.53
N ALA A 195 -11.82 27.83 15.05
CA ALA A 195 -13.09 28.57 15.00
C ALA A 195 -13.63 28.69 13.56
N ASP A 196 -12.77 28.97 12.58
CA ASP A 196 -13.17 29.10 11.17
C ASP A 196 -13.64 27.77 10.57
N CYS A 197 -13.00 26.66 10.93
CA CYS A 197 -13.38 25.32 10.45
C CYS A 197 -14.70 24.86 11.07
N GLN A 198 -14.91 25.16 12.35
CA GLN A 198 -16.16 24.87 13.05
C GLN A 198 -17.30 25.71 12.50
N ALA A 199 -17.11 27.02 12.35
CA ALA A 199 -18.11 27.92 11.76
C ALA A 199 -18.51 27.47 10.34
N LYS A 200 -17.54 27.07 9.50
CA LYS A 200 -17.81 26.51 8.16
C LYS A 200 -18.56 25.18 8.22
N GLN A 201 -18.28 24.34 9.22
CA GLN A 201 -18.96 23.05 9.40
C GLN A 201 -20.42 23.22 9.81
N ASP A 202 -20.67 24.12 10.76
CA ASP A 202 -21.99 24.38 11.32
C ASP A 202 -22.89 25.11 10.32
N TYR A 203 -22.30 25.93 9.44
CA TYR A 203 -23.02 26.57 8.35
C TYR A 203 -23.45 25.57 7.27
N ASP A 204 -22.48 24.87 6.65
CA ASP A 204 -22.78 23.88 5.61
C ASP A 204 -21.60 22.90 5.40
N SER A 205 -21.81 21.66 5.84
CA SER A 205 -20.83 20.58 5.69
C SER A 205 -20.53 20.23 4.22
N LEU A 206 -21.53 20.33 3.33
CA LEU A 206 -21.36 20.00 1.91
C LEU A 206 -20.50 21.07 1.22
N LYS A 207 -20.83 22.35 1.40
CA LYS A 207 -20.01 23.47 0.88
C LYS A 207 -18.57 23.39 1.39
N ARG A 208 -18.36 23.04 2.67
CA ARG A 208 -17.00 22.81 3.22
C ARG A 208 -16.26 21.67 2.52
N SER A 209 -16.92 20.53 2.31
CA SER A 209 -16.29 19.39 1.62
C SER A 209 -15.98 19.69 0.14
N ARG A 210 -16.89 20.38 -0.57
CA ARG A 210 -16.71 20.80 -1.96
C ARG A 210 -15.60 21.83 -2.13
N SER A 211 -15.52 22.81 -1.23
CA SER A 211 -14.46 23.82 -1.21
C SER A 211 -13.08 23.19 -1.03
N ARG A 212 -12.94 22.25 -0.08
CA ARG A 212 -11.71 21.48 0.10
C ARG A 212 -11.32 20.73 -1.18
N LEU A 213 -12.27 20.03 -1.80
CA LEU A 213 -12.02 19.27 -3.03
C LEU A 213 -11.59 20.17 -4.19
N ASN A 214 -12.22 21.34 -4.35
CA ASN A 214 -11.85 22.33 -5.36
C ASN A 214 -10.45 22.90 -5.12
N ALA A 215 -10.07 23.14 -3.87
CA ALA A 215 -8.71 23.55 -3.50
C ALA A 215 -7.68 22.47 -3.85
N TYR A 216 -7.92 21.19 -3.49
CA TYR A 216 -7.02 20.10 -3.88
C TYR A 216 -6.96 19.88 -5.39
N ARG A 217 -8.08 20.05 -6.11
CA ARG A 217 -8.09 20.00 -7.59
C ARG A 217 -7.18 21.08 -8.19
N ALA A 218 -7.16 22.27 -7.62
CA ALA A 218 -6.27 23.34 -8.07
C ALA A 218 -4.80 23.08 -7.71
N LEU A 219 -4.52 22.62 -6.48
CA LEU A 219 -3.18 22.26 -6.02
C LEU A 219 -2.58 21.11 -6.86
N ALA A 220 -3.41 20.16 -7.29
CA ALA A 220 -3.02 19.00 -8.10
C ALA A 220 -2.85 19.31 -9.60
N SER A 221 -3.11 20.55 -10.04
CA SER A 221 -2.96 20.90 -11.45
C SER A 221 -1.47 20.97 -11.85
N PRO A 222 -1.08 20.40 -13.02
CA PRO A 222 0.31 20.45 -13.50
C PRO A 222 0.88 21.87 -13.59
N ALA A 223 0.07 22.81 -14.09
CA ALA A 223 0.42 24.23 -14.20
C ALA A 223 0.83 24.83 -12.85
N TYR A 224 0.04 24.56 -11.81
CA TYR A 224 0.29 25.10 -10.48
C TYR A 224 1.49 24.41 -9.81
N MET A 225 1.59 23.08 -9.89
CA MET A 225 2.70 22.34 -9.28
C MET A 225 4.06 22.76 -9.86
N ALA A 226 4.13 22.96 -11.18
CA ALA A 226 5.36 23.35 -11.87
C ALA A 226 5.85 24.77 -11.50
N LEU A 227 4.93 25.70 -11.22
CA LEU A 227 5.27 27.11 -10.97
C LEU A 227 5.33 27.49 -9.49
N SER A 228 4.63 26.76 -8.62
CA SER A 228 4.48 27.15 -7.20
C SER A 228 5.59 26.65 -6.27
N SER A 229 6.29 25.57 -6.64
CA SER A 229 7.20 24.87 -5.72
C SER A 229 8.62 24.76 -6.28
N PRO A 230 9.66 24.92 -5.44
CA PRO A 230 11.06 24.83 -5.88
C PRO A 230 11.47 23.39 -6.22
N ASP A 231 10.89 22.40 -5.54
CA ASP A 231 11.02 20.97 -5.85
C ASP A 231 9.62 20.39 -6.17
N PRO A 232 9.22 20.40 -7.46
CA PRO A 232 7.88 19.97 -7.85
C PRO A 232 7.65 18.48 -7.61
N ILE A 233 8.69 17.64 -7.69
CA ILE A 233 8.54 16.18 -7.57
C ILE A 233 8.26 15.80 -6.12
N MET A 234 9.01 16.37 -5.17
CA MET A 234 8.75 16.13 -3.74
C MET A 234 7.37 16.66 -3.34
N ALA A 235 7.04 17.89 -3.73
CA ALA A 235 5.74 18.49 -3.44
C ALA A 235 4.58 17.65 -4.00
N THR A 236 4.76 17.09 -5.21
CA THR A 236 3.78 16.20 -5.83
C THR A 236 3.60 14.89 -5.05
N PHE A 237 4.69 14.28 -4.54
CA PHE A 237 4.61 13.07 -3.72
C PHE A 237 3.92 13.32 -2.38
N GLU A 238 4.22 14.43 -1.71
CA GLU A 238 3.55 14.81 -0.46
C GLU A 238 2.06 15.07 -0.66
N LEU A 239 1.72 15.88 -1.67
CA LEU A 239 0.34 16.21 -2.01
C LEU A 239 -0.46 14.95 -2.37
N ARG A 240 0.12 14.05 -3.17
CA ARG A 240 -0.49 12.77 -3.50
C ARG A 240 -0.77 11.96 -2.25
N GLN A 241 0.20 11.82 -1.34
CA GLN A 241 0.03 11.01 -0.14
C GLN A 241 -1.05 11.58 0.78
N GLU A 242 -1.16 12.90 0.85
CA GLU A 242 -2.24 13.58 1.56
C GLU A 242 -3.60 13.28 0.94
N MET A 243 -3.74 13.42 -0.39
CA MET A 243 -4.99 13.10 -1.11
C MET A 243 -5.38 11.63 -1.01
N MET A 244 -4.41 10.71 -0.99
CA MET A 244 -4.68 9.28 -0.75
C MET A 244 -5.28 9.03 0.62
N ARG A 245 -4.76 9.68 1.68
CA ARG A 245 -5.35 9.59 3.02
C ARG A 245 -6.76 10.19 3.06
N LEU A 246 -6.97 11.32 2.39
CA LEU A 246 -8.29 11.94 2.29
C LEU A 246 -9.30 11.05 1.57
N ALA A 247 -8.88 10.33 0.52
CA ALA A 247 -9.73 9.37 -0.20
C ALA A 247 -10.16 8.17 0.65
N GLU A 248 -9.41 7.82 1.70
CA GLU A 248 -9.78 6.78 2.66
C GLU A 248 -10.76 7.29 3.73
N ILE A 249 -10.62 8.57 4.12
CA ILE A 249 -11.46 9.21 5.12
C ILE A 249 -12.81 9.64 4.52
N GLU A 250 -12.79 10.35 3.39
CA GLU A 250 -13.99 10.84 2.67
C GLU A 250 -14.42 9.85 1.59
N LYS A 251 -15.30 8.92 1.97
CA LYS A 251 -15.73 7.85 1.07
C LYS A 251 -16.59 8.35 -0.09
N GLU A 252 -17.30 9.45 0.11
CA GLU A 252 -18.24 10.06 -0.84
C GLU A 252 -17.50 10.59 -2.08
N PHE A 253 -16.37 11.27 -1.89
CA PHE A 253 -15.55 11.85 -2.96
C PHE A 253 -14.31 11.03 -3.30
N LYS A 254 -14.21 9.80 -2.79
CA LYS A 254 -13.05 8.91 -3.00
C LYS A 254 -12.62 8.81 -4.46
N ARG A 255 -13.57 8.68 -5.40
CA ARG A 255 -13.26 8.59 -6.82
C ARG A 255 -12.60 9.86 -7.35
N GLU A 256 -13.08 11.04 -6.96
CA GLU A 256 -12.50 12.31 -7.40
C GLU A 256 -11.07 12.48 -6.86
N TYR A 257 -10.83 12.19 -5.58
CA TYR A 257 -9.48 12.22 -5.03
C TYR A 257 -8.53 11.23 -5.73
N LEU A 258 -8.98 10.02 -6.05
CA LEU A 258 -8.16 9.06 -6.78
C LEU A 258 -7.81 9.53 -8.20
N THR A 259 -8.71 10.26 -8.87
CA THR A 259 -8.39 10.88 -10.17
C THR A 259 -7.35 11.99 -10.05
N LEU A 260 -7.40 12.81 -8.99
CA LEU A 260 -6.39 13.84 -8.73
C LEU A 260 -5.02 13.23 -8.37
N VAL A 261 -5.03 12.16 -7.59
CA VAL A 261 -3.83 11.37 -7.27
C VAL A 261 -3.18 10.83 -8.55
N GLU A 262 -3.97 10.33 -9.49
CA GLU A 262 -3.46 9.88 -10.78
C GLU A 262 -2.87 11.03 -11.61
N GLN A 263 -3.51 12.20 -11.62
CA GLN A 263 -3.00 13.40 -12.30
C GLN A 263 -1.64 13.84 -11.74
N CYS A 264 -1.49 13.91 -10.41
CA CYS A 264 -0.22 14.21 -9.77
C CYS A 264 0.88 13.22 -10.17
N MET A 265 0.57 11.93 -10.18
CA MET A 265 1.57 10.92 -10.57
C MET A 265 1.91 10.97 -12.06
N ASN A 266 0.95 11.28 -12.93
CA ASN A 266 1.23 11.47 -14.36
C ASN A 266 2.15 12.67 -14.58
N PHE A 267 1.94 13.79 -13.87
CA PHE A 267 2.85 14.94 -13.90
C PHE A 267 4.29 14.58 -13.49
N ALA A 268 4.46 13.81 -12.41
CA ALA A 268 5.78 13.34 -11.99
C ALA A 268 6.46 12.44 -13.04
N CYS A 269 5.69 11.61 -13.74
CA CYS A 269 6.20 10.81 -14.87
C CYS A 269 6.55 11.68 -16.08
N GLU A 270 5.73 12.66 -16.44
CA GLU A 270 6.01 13.59 -17.54
C GLU A 270 7.30 14.39 -17.28
N MET A 271 7.54 14.81 -16.04
CA MET A 271 8.82 15.43 -15.66
C MET A 271 10.01 14.48 -15.85
N MET A 272 9.80 13.18 -15.62
CA MET A 272 10.83 12.16 -15.82
C MET A 272 11.09 11.82 -17.29
N ASP A 273 10.07 11.92 -18.14
CA ASP A 273 10.20 11.77 -19.61
C ASP A 273 11.04 12.90 -20.24
N LEU A 274 11.03 14.10 -19.63
CA LEU A 274 11.80 15.25 -20.10
C LEU A 274 13.31 15.13 -19.83
N CYS A 275 13.75 14.23 -18.95
CA CYS A 275 15.16 14.01 -18.67
C CYS A 275 15.86 13.32 -19.84
N ARG A 276 16.93 13.95 -20.34
CA ARG A 276 17.72 13.49 -21.49
C ARG A 276 19.03 12.82 -21.10
N GLY A 277 19.54 13.08 -19.91
CA GLY A 277 20.81 12.56 -19.42
C GLY A 277 20.67 11.68 -18.17
N THR A 278 21.62 10.77 -17.97
CA THR A 278 21.70 9.96 -16.73
C THR A 278 21.95 10.82 -15.49
N GLN A 279 22.64 11.95 -15.63
CA GLN A 279 22.86 12.91 -14.55
C GLN A 279 21.58 13.64 -14.14
N GLU A 280 20.70 13.96 -15.09
CA GLU A 280 19.39 14.56 -14.82
C GLU A 280 18.47 13.56 -14.13
N VAL A 281 18.46 12.31 -14.63
CA VAL A 281 17.71 11.21 -13.99
C VAL A 281 18.23 10.96 -12.57
N GLU A 282 19.56 10.95 -12.38
CA GLU A 282 20.15 10.83 -11.06
C GLU A 282 19.76 12.04 -10.19
N ALA A 283 19.74 13.27 -10.71
CA ALA A 283 19.33 14.45 -9.95
C ALA A 283 17.85 14.38 -9.52
N VAL A 284 16.98 13.80 -10.35
CA VAL A 284 15.57 13.58 -10.01
C VAL A 284 15.40 12.49 -8.96
N ILE A 285 16.17 11.41 -9.04
CA ILE A 285 16.05 10.23 -8.16
C ILE A 285 16.82 10.38 -6.84
N SER A 286 17.93 11.11 -6.89
CA SER A 286 18.70 11.50 -5.71
C SER A 286 18.04 12.70 -5.05
N ASP A 287 18.33 12.87 -3.77
CA ASP A 287 17.84 13.99 -3.00
C ASP A 287 19.06 14.70 -2.40
N PHE A 288 19.06 16.02 -2.43
CA PHE A 288 20.11 16.81 -1.79
C PHE A 288 19.76 16.93 -0.31
N LEU A 289 20.61 16.36 0.55
CA LEU A 289 20.56 16.68 1.97
C LEU A 289 20.98 18.14 2.12
N GLU A 290 20.08 18.99 2.64
CA GLU A 290 20.47 20.29 3.19
C GLU A 290 21.35 20.12 4.46
N ASP A 291 21.36 18.93 5.06
CA ASP A 291 22.25 18.59 6.17
C ASP A 291 23.65 18.29 5.65
N GLY A 292 24.64 19.12 6.05
CA GLY A 292 26.02 19.21 5.56
C GLY A 292 26.93 17.96 5.66
N ALA A 293 26.40 16.75 5.60
CA ALA A 293 27.13 15.55 5.24
C ALA A 293 27.07 15.36 3.72
N ASN A 294 28.22 15.49 3.05
CA ASN A 294 28.44 15.24 1.61
C ASN A 294 28.16 13.79 1.14
N ILE A 295 27.31 13.04 1.85
CA ILE A 295 26.93 11.67 1.51
C ILE A 295 25.65 11.75 0.67
N ARG A 296 25.83 11.91 -0.64
CA ARG A 296 24.77 11.74 -1.63
C ARG A 296 24.27 10.30 -1.56
N ASP A 297 23.07 10.07 -1.00
CA ASP A 297 22.39 8.78 -1.18
C ASP A 297 21.67 8.84 -2.54
N PRO A 298 22.19 8.18 -3.58
CA PRO A 298 21.70 8.35 -4.95
C PRO A 298 20.26 7.87 -5.16
N LEU A 299 19.65 7.22 -4.16
CA LEU A 299 18.34 6.56 -4.28
C LEU A 299 17.34 6.99 -3.20
N ARG A 300 17.59 8.09 -2.47
CA ARG A 300 16.71 8.51 -1.36
C ARG A 300 15.27 8.76 -1.83
N ARG A 301 15.08 9.52 -2.91
CA ARG A 301 13.74 9.83 -3.43
C ARG A 301 13.06 8.60 -4.01
N LEU A 302 13.81 7.69 -4.62
CA LEU A 302 13.26 6.39 -5.02
C LEU A 302 12.79 5.56 -3.84
N ARG A 303 13.53 5.51 -2.73
CA ARG A 303 13.08 4.81 -1.52
C ARG A 303 11.82 5.45 -0.94
N LEU A 304 11.70 6.77 -1.03
CA LEU A 304 10.48 7.48 -0.65
C LEU A 304 9.31 7.11 -1.56
N ALA A 305 9.52 7.10 -2.88
CA ALA A 305 8.51 6.67 -3.85
C ALA A 305 8.06 5.21 -3.63
N ILE A 306 8.99 4.32 -3.28
CA ILE A 306 8.66 2.94 -2.89
C ILE A 306 7.82 2.91 -1.61
N ARG A 307 8.17 3.74 -0.60
CA ARG A 307 7.41 3.84 0.66
C ARG A 307 5.99 4.39 0.44
N PHE A 308 5.81 5.27 -0.53
CA PHE A 308 4.48 5.77 -0.94
C PHE A 308 3.76 4.86 -1.93
N GLU A 309 4.36 3.72 -2.30
CA GLU A 309 3.82 2.75 -3.26
C GLU A 309 3.58 3.33 -4.68
N GLU A 310 4.47 4.23 -5.15
CA GLU A 310 4.36 4.86 -6.47
C GLU A 310 4.80 3.93 -7.61
N LYS A 311 3.89 3.05 -8.00
CA LYS A 311 4.17 2.02 -9.02
C LYS A 311 4.52 2.62 -10.38
N LYS A 312 3.82 3.67 -10.84
CA LYS A 312 4.04 4.28 -12.15
C LYS A 312 5.43 4.93 -12.26
N PHE A 313 5.80 5.74 -11.27
CA PHE A 313 7.08 6.43 -11.23
C PHE A 313 8.27 5.45 -11.17
N VAL A 314 8.18 4.42 -10.32
CA VAL A 314 9.24 3.42 -10.20
C VAL A 314 9.34 2.57 -11.47
N ALA A 315 8.22 2.21 -12.11
CA ALA A 315 8.20 1.42 -13.34
C ALA A 315 8.59 2.21 -14.60
N HIS A 316 8.84 3.51 -14.47
CA HIS A 316 9.21 4.38 -15.59
C HIS A 316 10.47 3.87 -16.31
N PRO A 317 10.51 3.84 -17.66
CA PRO A 317 11.66 3.33 -18.42
C PRO A 317 13.00 3.96 -18.03
N ASN A 318 13.06 5.29 -17.91
CA ASN A 318 14.28 6.01 -17.51
C ASN A 318 14.76 5.61 -16.09
N CYS A 319 13.83 5.43 -15.14
CA CYS A 319 14.14 4.99 -13.79
C CYS A 319 14.63 3.52 -13.79
N GLN A 320 13.98 2.64 -14.55
CA GLN A 320 14.35 1.23 -14.67
C GLN A 320 15.71 1.04 -15.35
N GLN A 321 16.03 1.84 -16.36
CA GLN A 321 17.34 1.84 -17.00
C GLN A 321 18.43 2.27 -16.01
N TYR A 322 18.19 3.35 -15.26
CA TYR A 322 19.11 3.80 -14.22
C TYR A 322 19.33 2.72 -13.14
N LEU A 323 18.26 2.07 -12.66
CA LEU A 323 18.35 0.96 -11.70
C LEU A 323 19.09 -0.26 -12.26
N THR A 324 18.88 -0.57 -13.54
CA THR A 324 19.58 -1.66 -14.22
C THR A 324 21.08 -1.39 -14.28
N SER A 325 21.48 -0.13 -14.51
CA SER A 325 22.89 0.27 -14.50
C SER A 325 23.55 0.08 -13.12
N ILE A 326 22.81 0.37 -12.04
CA ILE A 326 23.28 0.13 -10.66
C ILE A 326 23.32 -1.37 -10.34
N TRP A 327 22.34 -2.14 -10.81
CA TRP A 327 22.21 -3.58 -10.55
C TRP A 327 23.39 -4.38 -11.10
N TYR A 328 23.77 -4.14 -12.36
CA TYR A 328 24.89 -4.81 -13.02
C TYR A 328 26.24 -4.11 -12.78
N GLY A 329 26.27 -2.82 -12.45
CA GLY A 329 27.53 -2.08 -12.28
C GLY A 329 28.45 -2.13 -13.51
N SER A 330 29.65 -1.56 -13.37
CA SER A 330 30.63 -1.54 -14.48
C SER A 330 31.25 -2.92 -14.75
N GLU A 331 31.58 -3.67 -13.70
CA GLU A 331 32.36 -4.92 -13.82
C GLU A 331 31.52 -6.12 -14.26
N THR A 332 30.21 -6.12 -13.98
CA THR A 332 29.28 -7.20 -14.38
C THR A 332 28.36 -6.83 -15.54
N ALA A 333 28.69 -5.78 -16.30
CA ALA A 333 27.91 -5.32 -17.44
C ALA A 333 27.72 -6.39 -18.53
N PHE A 334 28.69 -7.30 -18.71
CA PHE A 334 28.57 -8.41 -19.67
C PHE A 334 27.40 -9.36 -19.36
N LEU A 335 26.98 -9.46 -18.09
CA LEU A 335 25.84 -10.28 -17.70
C LEU A 335 24.53 -9.71 -18.24
N GLN A 336 24.43 -8.41 -18.53
CA GLN A 336 23.20 -7.82 -19.02
C GLN A 336 22.78 -8.40 -20.38
N SER A 337 23.73 -8.61 -21.30
CA SER A 337 23.47 -9.07 -22.66
C SER A 337 23.22 -10.57 -22.80
N TRP A 338 23.33 -11.35 -21.72
CA TRP A 338 23.19 -12.81 -21.76
C TRP A 338 21.74 -13.27 -21.61
N THR A 339 21.38 -14.34 -22.33
CA THR A 339 20.12 -15.05 -22.14
C THR A 339 20.04 -15.68 -20.76
N LEU A 340 18.82 -15.85 -20.23
CA LEU A 340 18.60 -16.44 -18.90
C LEU A 340 19.27 -17.81 -18.75
N MET A 341 19.21 -18.65 -19.79
CA MET A 341 19.82 -19.98 -19.76
C MET A 341 21.35 -19.93 -19.62
N ARG A 342 22.02 -18.97 -20.27
CA ARG A 342 23.47 -18.78 -20.11
C ARG A 342 23.83 -18.27 -18.71
N LYS A 343 23.01 -17.38 -18.15
CA LYS A 343 23.17 -16.89 -16.77
C LYS A 343 23.05 -18.03 -15.75
N VAL A 344 22.01 -18.86 -15.90
CA VAL A 344 21.80 -20.04 -15.04
C VAL A 344 22.92 -21.06 -15.23
N GLY A 345 23.36 -21.32 -16.46
CA GLY A 345 24.48 -22.22 -16.75
C GLY A 345 25.79 -21.77 -16.06
N LEU A 346 26.12 -20.48 -16.13
CA LEU A 346 27.27 -19.92 -15.41
C LEU A 346 27.11 -20.05 -13.88
N SER A 347 25.91 -19.79 -13.36
CA SER A 347 25.61 -19.92 -11.93
C SER A 347 25.81 -21.36 -11.43
N ILE A 348 25.39 -22.36 -12.21
CA ILE A 348 25.57 -23.78 -11.89
C ILE A 348 27.06 -24.13 -11.92
N LEU A 349 27.78 -23.71 -12.96
CA LEU A 349 29.22 -23.94 -13.07
C LEU A 349 30.01 -23.28 -11.93
N ALA A 350 29.57 -22.10 -11.46
CA ALA A 350 30.20 -21.37 -10.37
C ALA A 350 29.86 -21.92 -8.97
N THR A 351 28.84 -22.79 -8.84
CA THR A 351 28.40 -23.35 -7.56
C THR A 351 29.50 -24.06 -6.76
N PRO A 352 30.32 -24.97 -7.34
CA PRO A 352 31.42 -25.59 -6.59
C PRO A 352 32.56 -24.63 -6.24
N LEU A 353 32.74 -23.54 -7.01
CA LEU A 353 33.74 -22.51 -6.70
C LEU A 353 33.26 -21.50 -5.64
N LEU A 354 31.95 -21.43 -5.36
CA LEU A 354 31.35 -20.46 -4.45
C LEU A 354 32.00 -20.39 -3.05
N PRO A 355 32.27 -21.49 -2.33
CA PRO A 355 32.93 -21.40 -1.02
C PRO A 355 34.32 -20.75 -1.10
N LEU A 356 35.08 -21.04 -2.17
CA LEU A 356 36.40 -20.46 -2.41
C LEU A 356 36.30 -18.95 -2.72
N LEU A 357 35.30 -18.54 -3.49
CA LEU A 357 35.00 -17.13 -3.78
C LEU A 357 34.64 -16.35 -2.50
N CYS A 358 33.85 -16.94 -1.61
CA CYS A 358 33.49 -16.33 -0.33
C CYS A 358 34.70 -16.16 0.60
N VAL A 359 35.58 -17.17 0.67
CA VAL A 359 36.83 -17.07 1.45
C VAL A 359 37.74 -15.98 0.87
N LEU A 360 37.89 -15.93 -0.46
CA LEU A 360 38.69 -14.91 -1.13
C LEU A 360 38.12 -13.50 -0.91
N TYR A 361 36.80 -13.34 -0.86
CA TYR A 361 36.15 -12.07 -0.53
C TYR A 361 36.51 -11.56 0.88
N ILE A 362 36.65 -12.47 1.86
CA ILE A 362 37.02 -12.13 3.23
C ILE A 362 38.52 -11.78 3.33
N ILE A 363 39.39 -12.53 2.65
CA ILE A 363 40.84 -12.36 2.76
C ILE A 363 41.35 -11.19 1.90
N LEU A 364 40.81 -10.99 0.68
CA LEU A 364 41.29 -10.02 -0.30
C LEU A 364 40.17 -9.09 -0.78
N PRO A 365 39.76 -8.10 0.06
CA PRO A 365 38.63 -7.22 -0.23
C PRO A 365 38.88 -6.23 -1.39
N THR A 366 40.12 -6.05 -1.84
CA THR A 366 40.47 -5.10 -2.90
C THR A 366 40.56 -5.73 -4.30
N SER A 367 40.46 -7.05 -4.39
CA SER A 367 40.55 -7.78 -5.67
C SER A 367 39.41 -7.40 -6.64
N HIS A 368 39.66 -7.52 -7.95
CA HIS A 368 38.64 -7.32 -8.99
C HIS A 368 37.43 -8.25 -8.77
N LEU A 369 37.68 -9.48 -8.35
CA LEU A 369 36.65 -10.46 -8.01
C LEU A 369 35.82 -10.03 -6.79
N ALA A 370 36.45 -9.49 -5.74
CA ALA A 370 35.72 -8.95 -4.59
C ALA A 370 34.86 -7.73 -4.96
N ARG A 371 35.31 -6.89 -5.92
CA ARG A 371 34.51 -5.79 -6.45
C ARG A 371 33.29 -6.30 -7.25
N ALA A 372 33.47 -7.32 -8.09
CA ALA A 372 32.37 -7.98 -8.78
C ALA A 372 31.35 -8.62 -7.82
N MET A 373 31.81 -9.20 -6.70
CA MET A 373 30.94 -9.74 -5.64
C MET A 373 30.20 -8.67 -4.82
N ARG A 374 30.67 -7.41 -4.82
CA ARG A 374 29.95 -6.29 -4.19
C ARG A 374 28.74 -5.82 -4.99
N CYS A 375 28.71 -6.10 -6.31
CA CYS A 375 27.61 -5.74 -7.18
C CYS A 375 26.29 -6.40 -6.73
N PRO A 376 25.15 -5.69 -6.77
CA PRO A 376 23.84 -6.23 -6.35
C PRO A 376 23.46 -7.54 -7.05
N ALA A 377 23.68 -7.63 -8.37
CA ALA A 377 23.39 -8.84 -9.15
C ALA A 377 24.13 -10.08 -8.63
N SER A 378 25.41 -9.93 -8.27
CA SER A 378 26.22 -11.04 -7.75
C SER A 378 25.76 -11.45 -6.35
N LYS A 379 25.46 -10.48 -5.47
CA LYS A 379 24.89 -10.75 -4.14
C LYS A 379 23.57 -11.51 -4.22
N PHE A 380 22.69 -11.11 -5.14
CA PHE A 380 21.43 -11.81 -5.36
C PHE A 380 21.67 -13.23 -5.85
N THR A 381 22.51 -13.41 -6.88
CA THR A 381 22.81 -14.73 -7.45
C THR A 381 23.42 -15.67 -6.42
N THR A 382 24.38 -15.20 -5.62
CA THR A 382 25.02 -16.01 -4.57
C THR A 382 24.04 -16.39 -3.46
N ASN A 383 23.15 -15.48 -3.06
CA ASN A 383 22.07 -15.80 -2.11
C ASN A 383 21.09 -16.84 -2.68
N CYS A 384 20.74 -16.74 -3.97
CA CYS A 384 19.89 -17.73 -4.65
C CYS A 384 20.54 -19.11 -4.66
N ILE A 385 21.81 -19.20 -5.06
CA ILE A 385 22.57 -20.47 -5.05
C ILE A 385 22.60 -21.06 -3.64
N SER A 386 22.90 -20.24 -2.63
CA SER A 386 22.91 -20.67 -1.23
C SER A 386 21.55 -21.22 -0.78
N HIS A 387 20.44 -20.58 -1.17
CA HIS A 387 19.11 -21.06 -0.85
C HIS A 387 18.79 -22.41 -1.53
N PHE A 388 19.12 -22.58 -2.81
CA PHE A 388 18.90 -23.87 -3.49
C PHE A 388 19.78 -24.99 -2.93
N LEU A 389 21.04 -24.69 -2.58
CA LEU A 389 21.92 -25.66 -1.89
C LEU A 389 21.33 -26.09 -0.54
N PHE A 390 20.76 -25.16 0.22
CA PHE A 390 20.06 -25.48 1.46
C PHE A 390 18.85 -26.40 1.23
N LEU A 391 18.05 -26.15 0.18
CA LEU A 391 16.92 -27.02 -0.17
C LEU A 391 17.37 -28.42 -0.62
N ILE A 392 18.48 -28.52 -1.36
CA ILE A 392 19.09 -29.80 -1.74
C ILE A 392 19.60 -30.54 -0.50
N LEU A 393 20.19 -29.83 0.47
CA LEU A 393 20.64 -30.42 1.72
C LEU A 393 19.46 -30.94 2.55
N LEU A 394 18.36 -30.19 2.62
CA LEU A 394 17.12 -30.63 3.26
C LEU A 394 16.52 -31.86 2.56
N SER A 395 16.50 -31.89 1.23
CA SER A 395 15.99 -33.06 0.50
C SER A 395 16.88 -34.28 0.72
N ALA A 396 18.21 -34.11 0.73
CA ALA A 396 19.16 -35.16 1.06
C ALA A 396 18.94 -35.72 2.48
N ALA A 397 18.66 -34.85 3.47
CA ALA A 397 18.33 -35.26 4.82
C ALA A 397 17.01 -36.06 4.90
N THR A 398 15.99 -35.67 4.13
CA THR A 398 14.72 -36.41 4.09
C THR A 398 14.82 -37.77 3.41
N PHE A 399 15.63 -37.88 2.35
CA PHE A 399 15.83 -39.13 1.62
C PHE A 399 16.84 -40.07 2.27
N ARG A 400 17.46 -39.67 3.40
CA ARG A 400 18.41 -40.47 4.19
C ARG A 400 19.45 -41.19 3.33
N LEU A 401 20.05 -40.48 2.38
CA LEU A 401 21.03 -41.06 1.45
C LEU A 401 22.26 -41.70 2.15
N GLU A 402 22.52 -41.37 3.42
CA GLU A 402 23.62 -41.93 4.23
C GLU A 402 23.32 -43.28 4.90
N GLU A 403 22.05 -43.63 5.19
CA GLU A 403 21.71 -44.89 5.91
C GLU A 403 22.06 -46.16 5.09
N ARG A 404 22.48 -45.99 3.83
CA ARG A 404 22.81 -47.07 2.89
C ARG A 404 24.32 -47.28 2.67
N TYR A 405 25.18 -46.41 3.20
CA TYR A 405 26.64 -46.48 2.96
C TYR A 405 27.45 -47.14 4.09
N ASP A 406 26.89 -47.26 5.31
CA ASP A 406 27.57 -47.89 6.46
C ASP A 406 27.43 -49.43 6.53
N ILE A 407 27.25 -50.10 5.39
CA ILE A 407 27.55 -51.54 5.30
C ILE A 407 29.04 -51.68 4.99
N HIS A 408 29.89 -51.26 5.92
CA HIS A 408 31.25 -51.77 5.94
C HIS A 408 31.17 -53.27 6.21
N GLU A 409 31.81 -54.06 5.35
CA GLU A 409 31.92 -55.52 5.41
C GLU A 409 32.29 -55.96 6.84
N ALA A 410 31.29 -56.40 7.61
CA ALA A 410 31.53 -57.14 8.83
C ALA A 410 31.87 -58.58 8.43
N ASP A 411 33.08 -59.03 8.77
CA ASP A 411 33.60 -60.39 8.49
C ASP A 411 32.71 -61.52 9.09
N ASN A 412 31.76 -61.20 9.98
CA ASN A 412 30.89 -62.17 10.65
C ASN A 412 29.38 -61.90 10.41
N PRO A 413 28.63 -62.87 9.85
CA PRO A 413 27.19 -62.72 9.59
C PRO A 413 26.35 -62.58 10.88
N ASP A 414 26.80 -63.21 11.97
CA ASP A 414 26.13 -63.14 13.27
C ASP A 414 26.23 -61.74 13.87
N GLU A 415 27.36 -61.04 13.71
CA GLU A 415 27.55 -59.67 14.20
C GLU A 415 26.67 -58.68 13.42
N LEU A 416 26.61 -58.81 12.09
CA LEU A 416 25.74 -58.00 11.25
C LEU A 416 24.25 -58.17 11.62
N SER A 417 23.83 -59.39 11.92
CA SER A 417 22.46 -59.71 12.37
C SER A 417 22.12 -59.08 13.72
N VAL A 418 23.10 -58.96 14.62
CA VAL A 418 22.93 -58.37 15.95
C VAL A 418 22.92 -56.85 15.87
N ARG A 419 23.83 -56.24 15.11
CA ARG A 419 23.88 -54.79 14.88
C ARG A 419 22.60 -54.28 14.19
N SER A 420 22.11 -54.99 13.17
CA SER A 420 20.83 -54.65 12.53
C SER A 420 19.61 -54.87 13.44
N TRP A 421 19.65 -55.85 14.34
CA TRP A 421 18.61 -56.04 15.36
C TRP A 421 18.63 -54.93 16.42
N LEU A 422 19.83 -54.55 16.89
CA LEU A 422 20.05 -53.44 17.82
C LEU A 422 19.54 -52.13 17.23
N ASP A 423 19.84 -51.84 15.97
CA ASP A 423 19.35 -50.64 15.29
C ASP A 423 17.81 -50.53 15.25
N ARG A 424 17.11 -51.67 15.20
CA ARG A 424 15.64 -51.71 15.24
C ARG A 424 15.04 -51.61 16.65
N HIS A 425 15.76 -52.06 17.68
CA HIS A 425 15.20 -52.25 19.02
C HIS A 425 15.82 -51.35 20.10
N PHE A 426 16.98 -50.74 19.85
CA PHE A 426 17.78 -50.00 20.82
C PHE A 426 18.09 -48.59 20.31
N ARG A 427 17.49 -47.56 20.93
CA ARG A 427 17.52 -46.17 20.45
C ARG A 427 18.94 -45.56 20.44
N PRO A 428 19.82 -45.81 21.44
CA PRO A 428 21.19 -45.26 21.43
C PRO A 428 22.10 -45.84 20.32
N SER A 429 21.73 -46.97 19.68
CA SER A 429 22.48 -47.52 18.54
C SER A 429 22.31 -46.68 17.26
N LYS A 430 21.27 -45.84 17.19
CA LYS A 430 21.05 -44.92 16.07
C LYS A 430 21.78 -43.62 16.33
N ALA A 431 22.63 -43.20 15.40
CA ALA A 431 23.17 -41.85 15.42
C ALA A 431 22.02 -40.85 15.25
N ILE A 432 21.56 -40.26 16.36
CA ILE A 432 20.45 -39.31 16.37
C ILE A 432 20.82 -38.04 15.57
N ILE A 433 22.11 -37.69 15.50
CA ILE A 433 22.63 -36.53 14.75
C ILE A 433 23.56 -37.03 13.65
N THR A 434 23.13 -36.93 12.39
CA THR A 434 23.95 -37.26 11.21
C THR A 434 24.83 -36.08 10.77
N HIS A 435 25.88 -36.34 9.98
CA HIS A 435 26.73 -35.28 9.42
C HIS A 435 25.92 -34.25 8.62
N VAL A 436 24.93 -34.70 7.84
CA VAL A 436 24.00 -33.83 7.13
C VAL A 436 23.21 -32.93 8.08
N GLN A 437 22.74 -33.43 9.22
CA GLN A 437 22.02 -32.60 10.21
C GLN A 437 22.92 -31.54 10.85
N ILE A 438 24.19 -31.84 11.11
CA ILE A 438 25.16 -30.84 11.61
C ILE A 438 25.30 -29.70 10.60
N CYS A 439 25.43 -30.02 9.32
CA CYS A 439 25.47 -29.02 8.25
C CYS A 439 24.19 -28.16 8.21
N ILE A 440 23.01 -28.77 8.40
CA ILE A 440 21.73 -28.03 8.46
C ILE A 440 21.67 -27.10 9.66
N VAL A 441 22.09 -27.55 10.85
CA VAL A 441 22.11 -26.72 12.07
C VAL A 441 23.04 -25.53 11.91
N LEU A 442 24.23 -25.72 11.35
CA LEU A 442 25.15 -24.62 11.03
C LEU A 442 24.54 -23.62 10.04
N TRP A 443 23.81 -24.12 9.04
CA TRP A 443 23.12 -23.27 8.05
C TRP A 443 22.00 -22.45 8.68
N ILE A 444 21.21 -23.06 9.57
CA ILE A 444 20.12 -22.39 10.31
C ILE A 444 20.70 -21.33 11.25
N ALA A 445 21.82 -21.61 11.94
CA ALA A 445 22.51 -20.63 12.76
C ALA A 445 22.99 -19.42 11.94
N GLY A 446 23.49 -19.66 10.72
CA GLY A 446 23.83 -18.60 9.77
C GLY A 446 22.65 -17.71 9.39
N HIS A 447 21.50 -18.31 9.05
CA HIS A 447 20.26 -17.55 8.79
C HIS A 447 19.78 -16.79 10.03
N PHE A 448 19.91 -17.38 11.23
CA PHE A 448 19.53 -16.73 12.48
C PHE A 448 20.30 -15.44 12.73
N ILE A 449 21.63 -15.48 12.55
CA ILE A 449 22.49 -14.30 12.69
C ILE A 449 22.15 -13.26 11.61
N ALA A 450 21.89 -13.70 10.37
CA ALA A 450 21.51 -12.81 9.28
C ALA A 450 20.19 -12.06 9.56
N GLU A 451 19.18 -12.75 10.10
CA GLU A 451 17.90 -12.14 10.47
C GLU A 451 18.03 -11.19 11.67
N ILE A 452 18.83 -11.54 12.70
CA ILE A 452 19.11 -10.61 13.81
C ILE A 452 19.72 -9.31 13.29
N LYS A 453 20.71 -9.42 12.39
CA LYS A 453 21.33 -8.25 11.77
C LYS A 453 20.31 -7.42 11.00
N HIS A 454 19.43 -8.06 10.25
CA HIS A 454 18.39 -7.37 9.48
C HIS A 454 17.39 -6.63 10.39
N ILE A 455 16.95 -7.27 11.48
CA ILE A 455 16.09 -6.66 12.50
C ILE A 455 16.77 -5.44 13.14
N TYR A 456 18.06 -5.53 13.43
CA TYR A 456 18.84 -4.44 14.02
C TYR A 456 18.89 -3.19 13.12
N PHE A 457 19.13 -3.34 11.82
CA PHE A 457 19.25 -2.20 10.90
C PHE A 457 17.91 -1.60 10.46
N VAL A 458 16.87 -2.43 10.26
CA VAL A 458 15.55 -1.96 9.79
C VAL A 458 14.67 -1.46 10.94
N GLY A 459 14.87 -2.00 12.14
CA GLY A 459 14.02 -1.77 13.30
C GLY A 459 12.88 -2.79 13.41
N PHE A 460 12.59 -3.20 14.64
CA PHE A 460 11.65 -4.29 14.93
C PHE A 460 10.23 -4.07 14.40
N ARG A 461 9.68 -2.86 14.56
CA ARG A 461 8.31 -2.53 14.13
C ARG A 461 8.16 -2.64 12.62
N SER A 462 9.11 -2.09 11.85
CA SER A 462 9.08 -2.15 10.39
C SER A 462 9.26 -3.59 9.89
N TYR A 463 10.13 -4.36 10.55
CA TYR A 463 10.37 -5.76 10.22
C TYR A 463 9.10 -6.62 10.36
N MET A 464 8.37 -6.49 11.47
CA MET A 464 7.16 -7.29 11.75
C MET A 464 5.95 -6.94 10.88
N MET A 465 5.87 -5.71 10.37
CA MET A 465 4.75 -5.30 9.49
C MET A 465 4.84 -5.94 8.09
N ASN A 466 6.01 -6.41 7.67
CA ASN A 466 6.16 -7.12 6.41
C ASN A 466 5.82 -8.61 6.60
N ALA A 467 4.72 -9.05 5.97
CA ALA A 467 4.24 -10.44 6.03
C ALA A 467 5.31 -11.46 5.62
N TYR A 468 6.19 -11.08 4.71
CA TYR A 468 7.26 -11.95 4.24
C TYR A 468 8.37 -12.19 5.26
N ASN A 469 8.77 -11.13 5.96
CA ASN A 469 9.71 -11.23 7.07
C ASN A 469 9.12 -12.07 8.21
N LEU A 470 7.81 -11.94 8.46
CA LEU A 470 7.10 -12.76 9.45
C LEU A 470 7.13 -14.25 9.09
N ILE A 471 6.95 -14.61 7.81
CA ILE A 471 7.07 -16.00 7.35
C ILE A 471 8.49 -16.52 7.58
N ILE A 472 9.53 -15.73 7.25
CA ILE A 472 10.94 -16.14 7.46
C ILE A 472 11.23 -16.36 8.95
N TYR A 473 10.80 -15.44 9.80
CA TYR A 473 10.90 -15.58 11.25
C TYR A 473 10.19 -16.85 11.74
N GLY A 474 8.97 -17.12 11.26
CA GLY A 474 8.21 -18.32 11.59
C GLY A 474 8.93 -19.61 11.19
N ILE A 475 9.47 -19.68 9.97
CA ILE A 475 10.26 -20.83 9.49
C ILE A 475 11.46 -21.08 10.41
N LEU A 476 12.20 -20.02 10.70
CA LEU A 476 13.41 -20.09 11.53
C LEU A 476 13.09 -20.49 12.97
N ALA A 477 11.98 -19.99 13.53
CA ALA A 477 11.49 -20.38 14.85
C ALA A 477 11.09 -21.86 14.90
N LEU A 478 10.41 -22.38 13.86
CA LEU A 478 10.06 -23.80 13.75
C LEU A 478 11.30 -24.69 13.66
N TYR A 479 12.31 -24.28 12.87
CA TYR A 479 13.59 -25.00 12.80
C TYR A 479 14.33 -25.01 14.14
N LEU A 480 14.42 -23.86 14.81
CA LEU A 480 15.07 -23.76 16.11
C LEU A 480 14.34 -24.62 17.15
N ALA A 481 13.00 -24.52 17.22
CA ALA A 481 12.18 -25.34 18.11
C ALA A 481 12.39 -26.85 17.86
N SER A 482 12.36 -27.28 16.60
CA SER A 482 12.60 -28.68 16.24
C SER A 482 13.97 -29.17 16.70
N TYR A 483 15.04 -28.44 16.38
CA TYR A 483 16.39 -28.87 16.75
C TYR A 483 16.64 -28.78 18.27
N THR A 484 16.03 -27.84 18.99
CA THR A 484 16.11 -27.81 20.46
C THR A 484 15.41 -29.02 21.11
N LEU A 485 14.26 -29.45 20.57
CA LEU A 485 13.61 -30.68 21.04
C LEU A 485 14.49 -31.91 20.74
N ARG A 486 15.12 -31.98 19.56
CA ARG A 486 16.04 -33.07 19.23
C ARG A 486 17.27 -33.12 20.13
N THR A 487 17.86 -31.97 20.50
CA THR A 487 19.00 -31.95 21.43
C THR A 487 18.59 -32.34 22.86
N ILE A 488 17.40 -31.95 23.30
CA ILE A 488 16.84 -32.39 24.59
C ILE A 488 16.63 -33.90 24.61
N VAL A 489 16.00 -34.46 23.55
CA VAL A 489 15.82 -35.91 23.39
C VAL A 489 17.16 -36.63 23.38
N TYR A 490 18.15 -36.12 22.65
CA TYR A 490 19.50 -36.68 22.63
C TYR A 490 20.10 -36.76 24.05
N GLY A 491 19.96 -35.68 24.84
CA GLY A 491 20.38 -35.66 26.24
C GLY A 491 19.69 -36.75 27.08
N TRP A 492 18.36 -36.89 26.96
CA TRP A 492 17.61 -37.90 27.71
C TRP A 492 17.94 -39.34 27.30
N VAL A 493 18.20 -39.58 26.01
CA VAL A 493 18.66 -40.88 25.51
C VAL A 493 20.06 -41.19 26.05
N GLN A 494 20.96 -40.21 26.08
CA GLN A 494 22.31 -40.37 26.62
C GLN A 494 22.30 -40.62 28.13
N ASP A 495 21.46 -39.92 28.89
CA ASP A 495 21.31 -40.15 30.33
C ASP A 495 20.75 -41.54 30.63
N SER A 496 19.82 -42.01 29.80
CA SER A 496 19.28 -43.38 29.90
C SER A 496 20.34 -44.44 29.56
N ASP A 497 21.18 -44.19 28.55
CA ASP A 497 22.31 -45.08 28.21
C ASP A 497 23.35 -45.15 29.35
N ARG A 498 23.71 -43.99 29.93
CA ARG A 498 24.62 -43.91 31.08
C ARG A 498 24.09 -44.65 32.30
N PHE A 499 22.79 -44.56 32.58
CA PHE A 499 22.18 -45.24 33.73
C PHE A 499 22.35 -46.77 33.67
N PHE A 500 22.18 -47.36 32.48
CA PHE A 500 22.34 -48.81 32.29
C PHE A 500 23.76 -49.24 31.87
N ASN A 501 24.63 -48.27 31.57
CA ASN A 501 25.91 -48.45 30.88
C ASN A 501 25.74 -49.35 29.65
N ALA A 502 24.67 -49.11 28.89
CA ALA A 502 24.13 -50.08 27.96
C ALA A 502 25.03 -50.25 26.72
N THR A 503 25.50 -49.16 26.12
CA THR A 503 26.39 -49.19 24.95
C THR A 503 27.70 -49.94 25.23
N ASN A 504 28.38 -49.64 26.35
CA ASN A 504 29.64 -50.31 26.70
C ASN A 504 29.45 -51.82 26.94
N ARG A 505 28.35 -52.21 27.59
CA ARG A 505 28.03 -53.61 27.84
C ARG A 505 27.63 -54.35 26.57
N ILE A 506 26.91 -53.70 25.67
CA ILE A 506 26.58 -54.25 24.35
C ILE A 506 27.87 -54.50 23.56
N GLU A 507 28.79 -53.52 23.54
CA GLU A 507 30.08 -53.64 22.83
C GLU A 507 30.96 -54.75 23.41
N ASP A 508 31.04 -54.85 24.74
CA ASP A 508 31.77 -55.94 25.43
C ASP A 508 31.20 -57.33 25.08
N LEU A 509 29.87 -57.45 24.96
CA LEU A 509 29.19 -58.70 24.61
C LEU A 509 29.32 -59.06 23.13
N ILE A 510 29.33 -58.06 22.24
CA ILE A 510 29.62 -58.24 20.81
C ILE A 510 31.07 -58.72 20.64
N ARG A 511 32.03 -58.11 21.35
CA ARG A 511 33.44 -58.50 21.32
C ARG A 511 33.69 -59.92 21.84
N ARG A 512 32.84 -60.41 22.75
CA ARG A 512 32.86 -61.79 23.28
C ARG A 512 32.05 -62.78 22.42
N ASN A 513 31.44 -62.33 21.33
CA ASN A 513 30.61 -63.11 20.42
C ASN A 513 29.36 -63.77 21.07
N GLU A 514 28.79 -63.16 22.11
CA GLU A 514 27.62 -63.69 22.84
C GLU A 514 26.29 -63.04 22.38
N SER A 515 25.96 -63.20 21.09
CA SER A 515 24.81 -62.56 20.41
C SER A 515 23.43 -62.77 21.08
N LYS A 516 23.18 -63.95 21.66
CA LYS A 516 21.91 -64.28 22.33
C LYS A 516 21.73 -63.52 23.65
N ARG A 517 22.82 -63.32 24.41
CA ARG A 517 22.79 -62.61 25.69
C ARG A 517 22.50 -61.12 25.51
N VAL A 518 22.98 -60.52 24.42
CA VAL A 518 22.65 -59.14 24.04
C VAL A 518 21.13 -58.94 23.93
N LYS A 519 20.44 -59.82 23.20
CA LYS A 519 18.98 -59.73 23.00
C LYS A 519 18.21 -59.85 24.32
N THR A 520 18.57 -60.82 25.17
CA THR A 520 17.93 -61.02 26.48
C THR A 520 18.17 -59.83 27.41
N MET A 521 19.38 -59.25 27.38
CA MET A 521 19.75 -58.14 28.24
C MET A 521 19.03 -56.83 27.86
N VAL A 522 18.95 -56.53 26.56
CA VAL A 522 18.18 -55.36 26.06
C VAL A 522 16.70 -55.49 26.42
N MET A 523 16.11 -56.68 26.28
CA MET A 523 14.73 -56.93 26.72
C MET A 523 14.55 -56.78 28.24
N ALA A 524 15.54 -57.19 29.04
CA ALA A 524 15.51 -57.01 30.49
C ALA A 524 15.56 -55.52 30.90
N TRP A 525 16.34 -54.69 30.19
CA TRP A 525 16.38 -53.25 30.44
C TRP A 525 15.07 -52.55 30.09
N LYS A 526 14.40 -52.97 29.01
CA LYS A 526 13.07 -52.49 28.64
C LYS A 526 12.01 -52.80 29.70
N MET A 527 12.11 -53.97 30.34
CA MET A 527 11.18 -54.42 31.38
C MET A 527 11.53 -53.91 32.79
N SER A 528 12.58 -53.09 32.93
CA SER A 528 13.05 -52.61 34.23
C SER A 528 12.02 -51.70 34.94
N PRO A 529 12.02 -51.66 36.29
CA PRO A 529 11.01 -50.93 37.05
C PRO A 529 11.08 -49.40 36.85
N ASN A 530 12.22 -48.88 36.41
CA ASN A 530 12.39 -47.46 36.13
C ASN A 530 11.86 -47.09 34.74
N ARG A 531 10.55 -46.86 34.66
CA ARG A 531 9.79 -46.64 33.40
C ARG A 531 10.28 -45.48 32.54
N GLN A 532 10.94 -44.47 33.12
CA GLN A 532 11.43 -43.30 32.36
C GLN A 532 12.71 -43.63 31.59
N ALA A 533 13.71 -44.21 32.27
CA ALA A 533 14.97 -44.57 31.63
C ALA A 533 14.78 -45.75 30.64
N SER A 534 13.87 -46.68 30.91
CA SER A 534 13.59 -47.79 29.99
C SER A 534 12.87 -47.35 28.72
N TYR A 535 12.01 -46.32 28.82
CA TYR A 535 11.28 -45.77 27.67
C TYR A 535 12.20 -45.19 26.60
N PHE A 536 13.20 -44.39 27.00
CA PHE A 536 14.14 -43.79 26.04
C PHE A 536 15.11 -44.79 25.39
N LEU A 537 15.16 -46.04 25.85
CA LEU A 537 15.91 -47.12 25.18
C LEU A 537 15.10 -47.78 24.06
N GLU A 538 13.77 -47.61 24.04
CA GLU A 538 12.89 -48.21 23.04
C GLU A 538 13.01 -47.47 21.70
N ALA A 539 13.61 -48.13 20.69
CA ALA A 539 13.75 -47.55 19.36
C ALA A 539 12.47 -47.58 18.51
N SER A 540 11.52 -48.45 18.85
CA SER A 540 10.37 -48.70 17.98
C SER A 540 9.29 -47.61 18.15
N ARG A 541 9.10 -46.82 17.08
CA ARG A 541 8.16 -45.68 17.03
C ARG A 541 6.71 -46.04 17.41
N PHE A 542 6.30 -47.29 17.20
CA PHE A 542 4.95 -47.77 17.54
C PHE A 542 4.67 -47.83 19.04
N HIS A 543 5.70 -47.92 19.88
CA HIS A 543 5.57 -47.97 21.34
C HIS A 543 5.80 -46.60 22.00
N TRP A 544 6.05 -45.56 21.21
CA TRP A 544 6.23 -44.21 21.72
C TRP A 544 4.89 -43.62 22.16
N ARG A 545 4.95 -42.76 23.17
CA ARG A 545 3.78 -42.03 23.62
C ARG A 545 3.38 -40.99 22.54
N PRO A 546 2.09 -40.65 22.41
CA PRO A 546 1.64 -39.63 21.46
C PRO A 546 2.29 -38.26 21.65
N ASP A 547 2.74 -37.94 22.86
CA ASP A 547 3.39 -36.70 23.26
C ASP A 547 4.93 -36.76 23.24
N ASP A 548 5.52 -37.79 22.62
CA ASP A 548 7.00 -37.90 22.55
C ASP A 548 7.62 -36.69 21.82
N PRO A 549 8.57 -35.98 22.44
CA PRO A 549 9.16 -34.78 21.87
C PRO A 549 9.92 -35.03 20.56
N GLU A 550 10.37 -36.25 20.26
CA GLU A 550 10.96 -36.56 18.95
C GLU A 550 9.90 -36.47 17.84
N ILE A 551 8.68 -36.97 18.09
CA ILE A 551 7.55 -36.88 17.14
C ILE A 551 7.18 -35.42 16.92
N VAL A 552 7.06 -34.65 18.01
CA VAL A 552 6.79 -33.21 17.92
C VAL A 552 7.88 -32.51 17.13
N SER A 553 9.16 -32.85 17.35
CA SER A 553 10.28 -32.28 16.59
C SER A 553 10.20 -32.60 15.10
N ASP A 554 9.82 -33.83 14.74
CA ASP A 554 9.69 -34.29 13.35
C ASP A 554 8.53 -33.57 12.64
N VAL A 555 7.41 -33.34 13.34
CA VAL A 555 6.28 -32.56 12.81
C VAL A 555 6.69 -31.11 12.57
N LEU A 556 7.34 -30.46 13.55
CA LEU A 556 7.82 -29.09 13.39
C LEU A 556 8.85 -28.97 12.25
N PHE A 557 9.75 -29.95 12.12
CA PHE A 557 10.72 -30.02 11.03
C PHE A 557 10.05 -30.16 9.66
N ALA A 558 9.05 -31.04 9.55
CA ALA A 558 8.32 -31.27 8.30
C ALA A 558 7.56 -30.01 7.87
N VAL A 559 6.86 -29.34 8.79
CA VAL A 559 6.17 -28.08 8.52
C VAL A 559 7.16 -26.99 8.10
N ALA A 560 8.30 -26.86 8.80
CA ALA A 560 9.35 -25.91 8.44
C ALA A 560 9.91 -26.17 7.03
N ASN A 561 10.09 -27.43 6.64
CA ASN A 561 10.55 -27.80 5.29
C ASN A 561 9.57 -27.37 4.21
N VAL A 562 8.26 -27.60 4.40
CA VAL A 562 7.24 -27.16 3.43
C VAL A 562 7.31 -25.66 3.22
N PHE A 563 7.37 -24.87 4.29
CA PHE A 563 7.50 -23.43 4.19
C PHE A 563 8.86 -22.99 3.61
N SER A 564 9.94 -23.73 3.87
CA SER A 564 11.25 -23.47 3.27
C SER A 564 11.24 -23.69 1.75
N PHE A 565 10.52 -24.71 1.24
CA PHE A 565 10.33 -24.86 -0.21
C PHE A 565 9.44 -23.75 -0.79
N ALA A 566 8.34 -23.40 -0.10
CA ALA A 566 7.47 -22.29 -0.49
C ALA A 566 8.21 -20.94 -0.54
N ARG A 567 9.28 -20.78 0.27
CA ARG A 567 10.19 -19.61 0.22
C ARG A 567 10.80 -19.41 -1.17
N THR A 568 10.91 -20.42 -2.03
CA THR A 568 11.43 -20.24 -3.40
C THR A 568 10.61 -19.23 -4.21
N THR A 569 9.33 -19.05 -3.87
CA THR A 569 8.44 -18.03 -4.47
C THR A 569 8.95 -16.60 -4.27
N TYR A 570 9.85 -16.32 -3.32
CA TYR A 570 10.50 -15.00 -3.19
C TYR A 570 11.41 -14.63 -4.37
N LEU A 571 11.92 -15.62 -5.09
CA LEU A 571 12.83 -15.42 -6.21
C LEU A 571 12.08 -15.21 -7.53
N MET A 572 10.81 -15.61 -7.58
CA MET A 572 9.96 -15.52 -8.79
C MET A 572 9.81 -14.09 -9.35
N PRO A 573 9.72 -12.99 -8.56
CA PRO A 573 9.59 -11.63 -9.10
C PRO A 573 10.80 -11.16 -9.91
N ALA A 574 11.97 -11.75 -9.69
CA ALA A 574 13.20 -11.39 -10.40
C ALA A 574 13.24 -11.92 -11.84
N PHE A 575 12.37 -12.88 -12.19
CA PHE A 575 12.30 -13.44 -13.53
C PHE A 575 11.17 -12.79 -14.34
N GLU A 576 11.48 -12.38 -15.57
CA GLU A 576 10.56 -11.67 -16.47
C GLU A 576 9.23 -12.42 -16.69
N ALA A 577 9.28 -13.74 -16.90
CA ALA A 577 8.08 -14.54 -17.15
C ALA A 577 7.29 -14.89 -15.88
N LEU A 578 7.96 -15.04 -14.72
CA LEU A 578 7.32 -15.52 -13.49
C LEU A 578 6.83 -14.38 -12.59
N GLY A 579 7.42 -13.19 -12.68
CA GLY A 579 7.07 -12.06 -11.83
C GLY A 579 5.62 -11.57 -12.00
N PRO A 580 5.16 -11.26 -13.23
CA PRO A 580 3.78 -10.86 -13.46
C PRO A 580 2.76 -11.93 -13.03
N LEU A 581 3.09 -13.21 -13.23
CA LEU A 581 2.26 -14.35 -12.84
C LEU A 581 2.08 -14.42 -11.31
N GLN A 582 3.15 -14.21 -10.55
CA GLN A 582 3.06 -14.20 -9.08
C GLN A 582 2.26 -13.00 -8.56
N ILE A 583 2.44 -11.82 -9.17
CA ILE A 583 1.71 -10.61 -8.77
C ILE A 583 0.21 -10.79 -9.02
N SER A 584 -0.18 -11.35 -10.18
CA SER A 584 -1.59 -11.63 -10.45
C SER A 584 -2.16 -12.69 -9.50
N PHE A 585 -1.41 -13.75 -9.22
CA PHE A 585 -1.79 -14.76 -8.22
C PHE A 585 -2.03 -14.14 -6.83
N THR A 586 -1.14 -13.27 -6.37
CA THR A 586 -1.27 -12.61 -5.06
C THR A 586 -2.49 -11.69 -4.99
N ARG A 587 -2.81 -10.98 -6.08
CA ARG A 587 -4.02 -10.15 -6.15
C ARG A 587 -5.28 -11.02 -6.08
N MET A 588 -5.34 -12.11 -6.86
CA MET A 588 -6.45 -13.06 -6.82
C MET A 588 -6.62 -13.70 -5.44
N LEU A 589 -5.52 -13.98 -4.72
CA LEU A 589 -5.58 -14.54 -3.38
C LEU A 589 -6.35 -13.64 -2.40
N THR A 590 -6.25 -12.32 -2.55
CA THR A 590 -7.01 -11.37 -1.71
C THR A 590 -8.52 -11.48 -1.97
N ASP A 591 -8.92 -11.69 -3.22
CA ASP A 591 -10.32 -11.90 -3.58
C ASP A 591 -10.83 -13.27 -3.11
N ILE A 592 -9.99 -14.32 -3.21
CA ILE A 592 -10.29 -15.65 -2.67
C ILE A 592 -10.50 -15.56 -1.15
N VAL A 593 -9.65 -14.85 -0.41
CA VAL A 593 -9.81 -14.67 1.05
C VAL A 593 -11.14 -13.99 1.39
N ARG A 594 -11.56 -12.97 0.63
CA ARG A 594 -12.87 -12.33 0.81
C ARG A 594 -14.01 -13.33 0.63
N PHE A 595 -13.93 -14.19 -0.38
CA PHE A 595 -14.91 -15.25 -0.62
C PHE A 595 -14.89 -16.34 0.46
N MET A 596 -13.70 -16.70 0.95
CA MET A 596 -13.51 -17.72 1.99
C MET A 596 -14.20 -17.33 3.31
N VAL A 597 -14.31 -16.05 3.64
CA VAL A 597 -15.06 -15.59 4.83
C VAL A 597 -16.54 -15.99 4.74
N LEU A 598 -17.17 -15.78 3.59
CA LEU A 598 -18.56 -16.19 3.36
C LEU A 598 -18.69 -17.72 3.36
N TYR A 599 -17.73 -18.41 2.75
CA TYR A 599 -17.71 -19.87 2.71
C TYR A 599 -17.60 -20.50 4.11
N ILE A 600 -16.74 -19.95 4.98
CA ILE A 600 -16.59 -20.41 6.37
C ILE A 600 -17.89 -20.22 7.15
N LEU A 601 -18.61 -19.12 6.96
CA LEU A 601 -19.90 -18.89 7.61
C LEU A 601 -20.92 -19.96 7.21
N VAL A 602 -20.98 -20.30 5.92
CA VAL A 602 -21.85 -21.38 5.41
C VAL A 602 -21.44 -22.73 5.99
N ILE A 603 -20.15 -23.09 5.97
CA ILE A 603 -19.66 -24.33 6.59
C ILE A 603 -20.04 -24.38 8.07
N PHE A 604 -19.88 -23.27 8.80
CA PHE A 604 -20.21 -23.22 10.22
C PHE A 604 -21.71 -23.42 10.47
N ALA A 605 -22.57 -22.80 9.66
CA ALA A 605 -24.02 -23.00 9.75
C ALA A 605 -24.41 -24.47 9.50
N PHE A 606 -23.84 -25.11 8.48
CA PHE A 606 -24.04 -26.54 8.23
C PHE A 606 -23.44 -27.41 9.33
N MET A 607 -22.26 -27.09 9.85
CA MET A 607 -21.62 -27.83 10.93
C MET A 607 -22.48 -27.81 12.19
N VAL A 608 -23.04 -26.67 12.58
CA VAL A 608 -23.97 -26.56 13.72
C VAL A 608 -25.26 -27.33 13.45
N GLY A 609 -25.84 -27.21 12.24
CA GLY A 609 -27.05 -27.95 11.86
C GLY A 609 -26.85 -29.47 11.89
N LEU A 610 -25.76 -29.96 11.31
CA LEU A 610 -25.39 -31.37 11.31
C LEU A 610 -25.01 -31.86 12.71
N HIS A 611 -24.28 -31.05 13.48
CA HIS A 611 -23.97 -31.38 14.87
C HIS A 611 -25.26 -31.56 15.65
N ASN A 612 -26.19 -30.60 15.62
CA ASN A 612 -27.47 -30.72 16.32
C ASN A 612 -28.29 -31.95 15.91
N LEU A 613 -28.28 -32.30 14.61
CA LEU A 613 -28.98 -33.47 14.11
C LEU A 613 -28.34 -34.79 14.57
N TYR A 614 -27.01 -34.88 14.54
CA TYR A 614 -26.27 -36.13 14.76
C TYR A 614 -25.68 -36.28 16.16
N TRP A 615 -25.69 -35.25 17.02
CA TRP A 615 -25.04 -35.33 18.33
C TRP A 615 -25.63 -36.45 19.20
N TYR A 616 -26.95 -36.67 19.10
CA TYR A 616 -27.66 -37.71 19.83
C TYR A 616 -27.28 -39.13 19.41
N TYR A 617 -26.91 -39.31 18.15
CA TYR A 617 -26.49 -40.58 17.56
C TYR A 617 -24.97 -40.82 17.71
N GLY A 618 -24.27 -39.94 18.42
CA GLY A 618 -22.87 -40.15 18.81
C GLY A 618 -22.72 -41.36 19.75
N LEU A 619 -21.53 -41.96 19.77
CA LEU A 619 -21.17 -43.08 20.64
C LEU A 619 -21.53 -42.79 22.12
N GLN A 620 -22.62 -43.37 22.62
CA GLN A 620 -22.98 -43.31 24.03
C GLN A 620 -22.15 -44.35 24.80
N MET A 621 -21.50 -43.94 25.89
CA MET A 621 -20.87 -44.88 26.82
C MET A 621 -21.95 -45.49 27.72
N ILE A 622 -22.40 -46.69 27.38
CA ILE A 622 -23.31 -47.47 28.25
C ILE A 622 -22.49 -47.97 29.45
N ASN A 623 -22.94 -47.68 30.67
CA ASN A 623 -22.37 -48.29 31.89
C ASN A 623 -22.79 -49.77 31.95
N PRO A 624 -21.88 -50.75 31.82
CA PRO A 624 -22.24 -52.13 32.06
C PRO A 624 -22.33 -52.42 33.56
N PRO A 625 -23.11 -53.44 33.98
CA PRO A 625 -23.16 -53.86 35.37
C PRO A 625 -21.79 -54.39 35.84
N ALA A 626 -21.22 -53.67 36.82
CA ALA A 626 -20.14 -53.97 37.78
C ALA A 626 -18.87 -54.77 37.40
N ASN A 627 -18.74 -55.48 36.27
CA ASN A 627 -17.63 -56.42 36.06
C ASN A 627 -17.07 -56.55 34.61
N THR A 628 -17.27 -55.57 33.73
CA THR A 628 -16.65 -55.58 32.39
C THR A 628 -16.02 -54.24 32.01
N SER A 629 -14.86 -54.29 31.35
CA SER A 629 -14.09 -53.14 30.89
C SER A 629 -14.88 -52.30 29.88
N PHE A 630 -14.89 -50.97 30.06
CA PHE A 630 -15.49 -49.99 29.17
C PHE A 630 -15.15 -50.29 27.70
N LYS A 631 -16.15 -50.70 26.91
CA LYS A 631 -16.03 -50.83 25.46
C LYS A 631 -16.92 -49.77 24.81
N PRO A 632 -16.40 -48.91 23.93
CA PRO A 632 -17.22 -48.00 23.15
C PRO A 632 -18.09 -48.82 22.19
N GLN A 633 -19.42 -48.74 22.33
CA GLN A 633 -20.38 -49.32 21.38
C GLN A 633 -21.14 -48.20 20.68
N PRO A 634 -21.30 -48.25 19.34
CA PRO A 634 -22.17 -47.31 18.62
C PRO A 634 -23.60 -47.46 19.14
N ALA A 635 -24.33 -46.36 19.28
CA ALA A 635 -25.72 -46.36 19.74
C ALA A 635 -26.59 -47.09 18.71
N THR A 636 -26.86 -48.37 18.94
CA THR A 636 -27.69 -49.22 18.08
C THR A 636 -29.15 -49.26 18.50
N GLU A 637 -29.52 -48.66 19.64
CA GLU A 637 -30.91 -48.62 20.10
C GLU A 637 -31.47 -47.20 20.03
N MET A 638 -32.68 -47.07 19.48
CA MET A 638 -33.46 -45.85 19.51
C MET A 638 -33.78 -45.51 20.95
N PHE A 639 -33.28 -44.37 21.42
CA PHE A 639 -33.62 -43.84 22.72
C PHE A 639 -34.99 -43.16 22.58
N GLU A 640 -36.03 -43.82 23.08
CA GLU A 640 -37.36 -43.25 23.27
C GLU A 640 -37.29 -42.20 24.39
N GLY A 641 -37.66 -40.96 24.02
CA GLY A 641 -38.03 -39.79 24.85
C GLY A 641 -37.65 -39.77 26.32
#